data_AF-D1C830-F1
#
_entry.id   AF-D1C830-F1
#
_cell.length_a   1.000
_cell.length_b   1.000
_cell.length_c   1.000
_cell.angle_alpha   90.00
_cell.angle_beta   90.00
_cell.angle_gamma   90.00
#
_symmetry.space_group_name_H-M   'P 1'
#
loop_
_entity.id
_entity.type
_entity.pdbx_description
1 polymer ?
#
loop_
_entity_poly.entity_id
_entity_poly.type
_entity_poly.pdbx_seq_one_letter_code
_entity_poly.pdbx_strand_id
1 'polypeptide(L)'
;MTSTTDHAPPSTQHAARSAEDRTRAPARPGPPRIYLLAFTALALVMTWPLAPHAGSAVQDLGDPLYEIWTMRWTQHQLLRDPTNQWHGNTAYPFRYSLLFSEPRLSTSLLAWPVQILTGNDVLTYNLLFLSTFVVLGTGVALLVRELSGSFGAGLLAGAFAAYTPYRYGHLSHLNLLSYGWIPLTIWALVRFTRHRRPRDAALAAGFLTVQVLASDTLALMALGMVGLVIPFLLWEARRRLTPGLIAWIALVVGIPVLAFAPIVLARLEVNREYGFARDLELVRTFAAKPTSYIAVSPLNHLWRETLPHAYPNPLFPGAVAVLGALLGLGLAARHRGPWVAYATLLIVIGVVLSLGPDTTIGERTVTLPYRWLYDWVPGMTAMRDVARFGMVALLGLQILAGLGLATAWSTLRPRLPAARAGVIGGTLLLLLAGAALAEYRSDVGTERVPRDPDTVAVYDWLATQPRGAVFELPANGLWADVTETTRQIYYSTRHWQPIVAGYTSFLPERYVRLMSGLHDDNPETPSRIDADNVGVLQDIGVRYVVVHHHDAPGYDWQAAVAAADRLPELEREGEFGNATVYLVHPAARAPVSYRLSAPTTALPDATFPAVLTAINPNSNQAVTTLDRPPAAKAVWTDPGEQVVKEATVPLDLPVVIDPDDRQILVAVPTPAQPGRYHLRLTAGALGATLEQEVEIRPASAPRGETPVRLAAVEWEQRVYRPGDKITVTVHWAVERPMDSDFSVTVQVIDEAKRVVAQHDSQPFDGALPTSRWQPGATIALPASLRLPDTLPDGPLRLLVALYDPTTPDLPRLPITLPTGDVAPEGFFGPLDVERSPTD
;
A
#
# COMPACT_ATOMS: atom_id res chain seq x y z
N MET A 1 62.93 58.62 52.12
CA MET A 1 62.88 57.16 52.23
C MET A 1 62.84 56.58 50.83
N THR A 2 63.97 56.02 50.41
CA THR A 2 64.20 55.35 49.13
C THR A 2 63.90 53.85 49.24
N SER A 3 63.28 53.26 48.22
CA SER A 3 63.38 51.82 47.95
C SER A 3 63.17 51.56 46.46
N THR A 4 64.26 51.12 45.83
CA THR A 4 64.45 50.61 44.47
C THR A 4 63.72 49.27 44.24
N THR A 5 63.33 49.00 42.99
CA THR A 5 62.91 47.66 42.53
C THR A 5 63.81 47.23 41.38
N ASP A 6 64.44 46.06 41.56
CA ASP A 6 65.34 45.39 40.63
C ASP A 6 64.55 44.39 39.76
N HIS A 7 64.86 44.35 38.47
CA HIS A 7 64.33 43.37 37.51
C HIS A 7 65.33 42.22 37.32
N ALA A 8 64.90 40.98 37.57
CA ALA A 8 65.62 39.77 37.19
C ALA A 8 65.05 39.17 35.87
N PRO A 9 65.89 38.62 34.97
CA PRO A 9 65.44 38.05 33.69
C PRO A 9 64.92 36.60 33.83
N PRO A 10 63.99 36.16 32.96
CA PRO A 10 63.40 34.82 33.03
C PRO A 10 64.36 33.73 32.54
N SER A 11 64.29 32.58 33.18
CA SER A 11 65.17 31.42 32.99
C SER A 11 64.99 30.70 31.64
N THR A 12 66.12 30.25 31.10
CA THR A 12 66.32 29.53 29.83
C THR A 12 65.57 28.20 29.69
N GLN A 13 64.89 27.70 30.73
CA GLN A 13 64.11 26.46 30.69
C GLN A 13 62.72 26.62 30.02
N HIS A 14 62.16 27.83 29.98
CA HIS A 14 60.87 28.06 29.31
C HIS A 14 60.99 28.15 27.78
N ALA A 15 62.14 28.56 27.26
CA ALA A 15 62.42 28.61 25.82
C ALA A 15 62.64 27.20 25.23
N ALA A 16 63.20 26.26 25.99
CA ALA A 16 63.45 24.89 25.52
C ALA A 16 62.15 24.03 25.44
N ARG A 17 61.25 24.16 26.41
CA ARG A 17 59.94 23.46 26.39
C ARG A 17 58.98 23.97 25.31
N SER A 18 59.13 25.22 24.88
CA SER A 18 58.31 25.81 23.81
C SER A 18 58.82 25.51 22.40
N ALA A 19 60.03 24.95 22.27
CA ALA A 19 60.60 24.50 21.00
C ALA A 19 60.27 23.03 20.68
N GLU A 20 60.20 22.14 21.67
CA GLU A 20 59.81 20.73 21.48
C GLU A 20 58.32 20.53 21.17
N ASP A 21 57.45 21.46 21.58
CA ASP A 21 56.01 21.39 21.34
C ASP A 21 55.60 21.87 19.92
N ARG A 22 56.54 22.43 19.14
CA ARG A 22 56.29 22.94 17.77
C ARG A 22 56.55 21.93 16.65
N THR A 23 57.12 20.76 16.94
CA THR A 23 57.44 19.73 15.92
C THR A 23 56.37 18.64 15.74
N ARG A 24 55.20 18.78 16.36
CA ARG A 24 54.04 17.90 16.14
C ARG A 24 52.81 18.70 15.71
N ALA A 25 52.89 19.36 14.54
CA ALA A 25 51.67 19.78 13.87
C ALA A 25 50.84 18.52 13.53
N PRO A 26 49.62 18.35 14.09
CA PRO A 26 48.74 17.29 13.62
C PRO A 26 48.49 17.49 12.12
N ALA A 27 48.60 16.41 11.34
CA ALA A 27 48.29 16.44 9.91
C ALA A 27 46.96 17.15 9.71
N ARG A 28 46.95 18.26 8.95
CA ARG A 28 45.75 19.06 8.69
C ARG A 28 44.66 18.10 8.17
N PRO A 29 43.55 17.90 8.90
CA PRO A 29 42.52 16.98 8.44
C PRO A 29 41.96 17.50 7.12
N GLY A 30 41.87 16.63 6.11
CA GLY A 30 41.43 16.99 4.76
C GLY A 30 40.12 17.79 4.79
N PRO A 31 39.91 18.77 3.89
CA PRO A 31 38.73 19.61 3.93
C PRO A 31 37.45 18.77 3.75
N PRO A 32 36.34 19.09 4.45
CA PRO A 32 35.08 18.32 4.41
C PRO A 32 34.55 18.03 2.99
N ARG A 33 34.84 18.94 2.04
CA ARG A 33 34.51 18.80 0.61
C ARG A 33 35.09 17.54 -0.07
N ILE A 34 36.14 16.93 0.48
CA ILE A 34 36.71 15.69 -0.07
C ILE A 34 35.72 14.53 0.07
N TYR A 35 34.91 14.47 1.14
CA TYR A 35 33.90 13.42 1.26
C TYR A 35 32.88 13.49 0.13
N LEU A 36 32.39 14.69 -0.17
CA LEU A 36 31.44 14.90 -1.27
C LEU A 36 32.02 14.39 -2.60
N LEU A 37 33.25 14.78 -2.92
CA LEU A 37 33.92 14.35 -4.16
C LEU A 37 34.16 12.84 -4.19
N ALA A 38 34.63 12.26 -3.09
CA ALA A 38 34.90 10.82 -2.99
C ALA A 38 33.63 9.99 -3.14
N PHE A 39 32.54 10.37 -2.46
CA PHE A 39 31.28 9.65 -2.58
C PHE A 39 30.58 9.88 -3.92
N THR A 40 30.79 11.03 -4.57
CA THR A 40 30.33 11.25 -5.95
C THR A 40 31.05 10.29 -6.91
N ALA A 41 32.38 10.21 -6.84
CA ALA A 41 33.15 9.30 -7.68
C ALA A 41 32.78 7.83 -7.42
N LEU A 42 32.64 7.43 -6.15
CA LEU A 42 32.20 6.09 -5.79
C LEU A 42 30.78 5.80 -6.26
N ALA A 43 29.85 6.77 -6.22
CA ALA A 43 28.48 6.54 -6.65
C ALA A 43 28.45 6.20 -8.14
N LEU A 44 29.22 6.91 -8.96
CA LEU A 44 29.35 6.64 -10.39
C LEU A 44 29.94 5.26 -10.69
N VAL A 45 30.93 4.82 -9.91
CA VAL A 45 31.58 3.51 -10.09
C VAL A 45 30.70 2.36 -9.60
N MET A 46 30.11 2.52 -8.42
CA MET A 46 29.34 1.46 -7.76
C MET A 46 27.95 1.26 -8.39
N THR A 47 27.46 2.24 -9.16
CA THR A 47 26.20 2.14 -9.91
C THR A 47 26.39 1.93 -11.42
N TRP A 48 27.62 1.62 -11.85
CA TRP A 48 27.90 1.33 -13.25
C TRP A 48 27.09 0.11 -13.74
N PRO A 49 26.43 0.17 -14.92
CA PRO A 49 26.59 1.14 -16.02
C PRO A 49 25.50 2.23 -16.11
N LEU A 50 24.87 2.65 -15.01
CA LEU A 50 23.79 3.64 -15.06
C LEU A 50 24.26 5.03 -15.54
N ALA A 51 25.42 5.49 -15.06
CA ALA A 51 25.96 6.83 -15.34
C ALA A 51 26.02 7.21 -16.84
N PRO A 52 26.58 6.39 -17.76
CA PRO A 52 26.58 6.72 -19.20
C PRO A 52 25.19 6.76 -19.84
N HIS A 53 24.18 6.14 -19.21
CA HIS A 53 22.80 6.07 -19.70
C HIS A 53 21.82 6.91 -18.88
N ALA A 54 22.33 7.79 -18.01
CA ALA A 54 21.51 8.51 -17.03
C ALA A 54 20.39 9.37 -17.63
N GLY A 55 20.48 9.75 -18.91
CA GLY A 55 19.43 10.53 -19.59
C GLY A 55 18.36 9.69 -20.30
N SER A 56 18.51 8.37 -20.37
CA SER A 56 17.67 7.49 -21.22
C SER A 56 17.28 6.17 -20.58
N ALA A 57 17.91 5.77 -19.48
CA ALA A 57 17.64 4.52 -18.79
C ALA A 57 17.51 4.73 -17.29
N VAL A 58 16.72 3.89 -16.64
CA VAL A 58 16.53 3.81 -15.19
C VAL A 58 16.99 2.44 -14.70
N GLN A 59 17.01 2.21 -13.39
CA GLN A 59 17.49 0.93 -12.86
C GLN A 59 16.56 -0.24 -13.26
N ASP A 60 15.26 -0.01 -13.28
CA ASP A 60 14.21 -0.88 -13.83
C ASP A 60 12.99 -0.02 -14.21
N LEU A 61 12.06 -0.59 -14.97
CA LEU A 61 10.86 0.12 -15.44
C LEU A 61 9.67 0.08 -14.46
N GLY A 62 9.83 -0.45 -13.24
CA GLY A 62 8.79 -0.51 -12.22
C GLY A 62 8.67 0.80 -11.44
N ASP A 63 9.05 0.77 -10.16
CA ASP A 63 8.98 1.91 -9.24
C ASP A 63 9.63 3.21 -9.76
N PRO A 64 10.79 3.18 -10.45
CA PRO A 64 11.43 4.41 -10.96
C PRO A 64 10.51 5.27 -11.83
N LEU A 65 9.68 4.65 -12.68
CA LEU A 65 8.73 5.37 -13.54
C LEU A 65 7.61 6.02 -12.73
N TYR A 66 7.09 5.32 -11.72
CA TYR A 66 6.11 5.87 -10.78
C TYR A 66 6.69 7.02 -9.94
N GLU A 67 7.95 6.91 -9.54
CA GLU A 67 8.64 7.96 -8.80
C GLU A 67 8.87 9.21 -9.66
N ILE A 68 9.23 9.04 -10.94
CA ILE A 68 9.27 10.14 -11.90
C ILE A 68 7.91 10.83 -12.01
N TRP A 69 6.83 10.05 -12.18
CA TRP A 69 5.47 10.60 -12.22
C TRP A 69 5.14 11.41 -10.95
N THR A 70 5.46 10.88 -9.77
CA THR A 70 5.22 11.57 -8.48
C THR A 70 5.92 12.94 -8.44
N MET A 71 7.18 12.99 -8.90
CA MET A 71 7.95 14.24 -8.96
C MET A 71 7.32 15.22 -9.94
N ARG A 72 6.98 14.76 -11.14
CA ARG A 72 6.42 15.60 -12.21
C ARG A 72 5.04 16.11 -11.86
N TRP A 73 4.18 15.26 -11.27
CA TRP A 73 2.88 15.66 -10.75
C TRP A 73 3.01 16.76 -9.69
N THR A 74 3.92 16.58 -8.73
CA THR A 74 4.17 17.58 -7.68
C THR A 74 4.58 18.93 -8.27
N GLN A 75 5.54 18.92 -9.20
CA GLN A 75 6.01 20.14 -9.87
C GLN A 75 4.93 20.80 -10.74
N HIS A 76 4.12 19.99 -11.44
CA HIS A 76 3.01 20.45 -12.26
C HIS A 76 1.91 21.11 -11.42
N GLN A 77 1.46 20.39 -10.39
CA GLN A 77 0.26 20.75 -9.64
C GLN A 77 0.50 21.91 -8.67
N LEU A 78 1.71 22.05 -8.11
CA LEU A 78 2.08 23.20 -7.28
C LEU A 78 1.95 24.54 -8.02
N LEU A 79 2.21 24.57 -9.33
CA LEU A 79 2.07 25.78 -10.15
C LEU A 79 0.65 25.98 -10.66
N ARG A 80 -0.06 24.89 -10.95
CA ARG A 80 -1.37 24.93 -11.60
C ARG A 80 -2.51 25.15 -10.61
N ASP A 81 -2.56 24.33 -9.58
CA ASP A 81 -3.59 24.37 -8.53
C ASP A 81 -3.09 23.62 -7.26
N PRO A 82 -2.39 24.33 -6.36
CA PRO A 82 -1.79 23.73 -5.17
C PRO A 82 -2.84 23.25 -4.16
N THR A 83 -4.11 23.67 -4.25
CA THR A 83 -5.16 23.20 -3.34
C THR A 83 -5.58 21.77 -3.64
N ASN A 84 -5.42 21.34 -4.90
CA ASN A 84 -5.70 19.98 -5.35
C ASN A 84 -4.43 19.13 -5.53
N GLN A 85 -3.35 19.47 -4.82
CA GLN A 85 -2.04 18.78 -4.90
C GLN A 85 -2.15 17.26 -4.75
N TRP A 86 -3.04 16.80 -3.88
CA TRP A 86 -3.19 15.39 -3.53
C TRP A 86 -4.00 14.58 -4.55
N HIS A 87 -4.76 15.24 -5.43
CA HIS A 87 -5.63 14.61 -6.42
C HIS A 87 -4.87 14.28 -7.70
N GLY A 88 -3.94 13.31 -7.60
CA GLY A 88 -3.20 12.77 -8.74
C GLY A 88 -4.10 12.37 -9.91
N ASN A 89 -3.54 12.34 -11.12
CA ASN A 89 -4.29 11.90 -12.30
C ASN A 89 -4.35 10.37 -12.47
N THR A 90 -3.85 9.58 -11.53
CA THR A 90 -3.86 8.10 -11.59
C THR A 90 -4.98 7.50 -10.76
N ALA A 91 -5.27 6.21 -10.96
CA ALA A 91 -6.30 5.46 -10.24
C ALA A 91 -7.69 6.13 -10.30
N TYR A 92 -8.00 6.77 -11.43
CA TYR A 92 -9.31 7.38 -11.64
C TYR A 92 -10.43 6.34 -11.50
N PRO A 93 -11.57 6.67 -10.87
CA PRO A 93 -12.01 7.99 -10.41
C PRO A 93 -11.70 8.30 -8.93
N PHE A 94 -10.82 7.54 -8.28
CA PHE A 94 -10.56 7.69 -6.85
C PHE A 94 -9.79 8.98 -6.54
N ARG A 95 -10.23 9.69 -5.49
CA ARG A 95 -9.60 10.94 -5.04
C ARG A 95 -8.36 10.65 -4.21
N TYR A 96 -7.51 11.66 -4.06
CA TYR A 96 -6.27 11.60 -3.27
C TYR A 96 -5.26 10.55 -3.74
N SER A 97 -5.28 10.19 -5.03
CA SER A 97 -4.44 9.12 -5.57
C SER A 97 -2.94 9.34 -5.41
N LEU A 98 -2.47 10.58 -5.20
CA LEU A 98 -1.07 10.85 -4.84
C LEU A 98 -0.72 10.31 -3.43
N LEU A 99 -1.68 10.31 -2.51
CA LEU A 99 -1.53 9.89 -1.11
C LEU A 99 -1.79 8.41 -0.87
N PHE A 100 -2.15 7.67 -1.93
CA PHE A 100 -2.13 6.20 -1.93
C PHE A 100 -0.69 5.66 -1.79
N SER A 101 0.30 6.50 -2.08
CA SER A 101 1.70 6.31 -1.74
C SER A 101 2.25 7.50 -0.95
N GLU A 102 3.54 7.48 -0.63
CA GLU A 102 4.24 8.62 -0.06
C GLU A 102 4.38 9.74 -1.12
N PRO A 103 4.00 11.00 -0.83
CA PRO A 103 4.02 12.09 -1.83
C PRO A 103 5.41 12.63 -2.15
N ARG A 104 6.44 12.30 -1.35
CA ARG A 104 7.86 12.60 -1.62
C ARG A 104 8.12 14.08 -1.95
N LEU A 105 7.50 15.01 -1.22
CA LEU A 105 7.53 16.44 -1.54
C LEU A 105 8.94 17.02 -1.64
N SER A 106 9.82 16.74 -0.66
CA SER A 106 11.16 17.34 -0.68
C SER A 106 12.00 16.82 -1.84
N THR A 107 11.94 15.52 -2.11
CA THR A 107 12.63 14.89 -3.25
C THR A 107 12.16 15.52 -4.56
N SER A 108 10.85 15.70 -4.74
CA SER A 108 10.26 16.32 -5.93
C SER A 108 10.71 17.78 -6.13
N LEU A 109 10.82 18.55 -5.05
CA LEU A 109 11.29 19.93 -5.07
C LEU A 109 12.81 20.04 -5.33
N LEU A 110 13.62 19.13 -4.76
CA LEU A 110 15.06 19.09 -4.98
C LEU A 110 15.43 18.70 -6.41
N ALA A 111 14.61 17.88 -7.07
CA ALA A 111 14.74 17.52 -8.49
C ALA A 111 14.44 18.69 -9.44
N TRP A 112 13.60 19.64 -9.01
CA TRP A 112 12.98 20.61 -9.90
C TRP A 112 13.98 21.50 -10.68
N PRO A 113 15.08 22.01 -10.09
CA PRO A 113 16.05 22.80 -10.86
C PRO A 113 16.67 22.03 -12.04
N VAL A 114 16.96 20.73 -11.86
CA VAL A 114 17.48 19.89 -12.95
C VAL A 114 16.43 19.72 -14.04
N GLN A 115 15.18 19.51 -13.63
CA GLN A 115 14.07 19.38 -14.57
C GLN A 115 13.86 20.65 -15.40
N ILE A 116 13.93 21.84 -14.79
CA ILE A 116 13.80 23.13 -15.49
C ILE A 116 14.94 23.33 -16.49
N LEU A 117 16.17 22.99 -16.10
CA LEU A 117 17.36 23.22 -16.92
C LEU A 117 17.49 22.24 -18.09
N THR A 118 17.02 21.01 -17.93
CA THR A 118 17.28 19.92 -18.89
C THR A 118 16.05 19.44 -19.64
N GLY A 119 14.85 19.62 -19.07
CA GLY A 119 13.61 19.03 -19.58
C GLY A 119 13.60 17.50 -19.59
N ASN A 120 14.55 16.84 -18.92
CA ASN A 120 14.72 15.39 -18.99
C ASN A 120 14.44 14.72 -17.64
N ASP A 121 13.24 14.15 -17.53
CA ASP A 121 12.70 13.52 -16.33
C ASP A 121 13.55 12.33 -15.85
N VAL A 122 14.11 11.56 -16.79
CA VAL A 122 14.96 10.38 -16.49
C VAL A 122 16.31 10.83 -15.94
N LEU A 123 16.91 11.87 -16.53
CA LEU A 123 18.14 12.47 -16.00
C LEU A 123 17.92 13.04 -14.60
N THR A 124 16.82 13.77 -14.41
CA THR A 124 16.44 14.34 -13.11
C THR A 124 16.35 13.25 -12.04
N TYR A 125 15.64 12.15 -12.34
CA TYR A 125 15.53 11.00 -11.45
C TYR A 125 16.89 10.39 -11.11
N ASN A 126 17.69 10.07 -12.11
CA ASN A 126 18.98 9.40 -11.91
C ASN A 126 19.96 10.26 -11.12
N LEU A 127 19.97 11.59 -11.33
CA LEU A 127 20.80 12.48 -10.52
C LEU A 127 20.35 12.49 -9.05
N LEU A 128 19.05 12.43 -8.77
CA LEU A 128 18.57 12.27 -7.39
C LEU A 128 18.93 10.90 -6.82
N PHE A 129 18.73 9.82 -7.56
CA PHE A 129 19.12 8.46 -7.19
C PHE A 129 20.59 8.39 -6.78
N LEU A 130 21.50 8.88 -7.64
CA LEU A 130 22.93 8.95 -7.35
C LEU A 130 23.22 9.83 -6.13
N SER A 131 22.51 10.96 -5.98
CA SER A 131 22.68 11.85 -4.84
C SER A 131 22.38 11.17 -3.51
N THR A 132 21.49 10.17 -3.46
CA THR A 132 21.16 9.46 -2.21
C THR A 132 22.38 8.76 -1.59
N PHE A 133 23.24 8.17 -2.44
CA PHE A 133 24.50 7.54 -2.02
C PHE A 133 25.49 8.60 -1.53
N VAL A 134 25.57 9.72 -2.24
CA VAL A 134 26.49 10.82 -1.94
C VAL A 134 26.13 11.50 -0.61
N VAL A 135 24.86 11.84 -0.42
CA VAL A 135 24.37 12.53 0.78
C VAL A 135 24.49 11.63 2.00
N LEU A 136 24.12 10.35 1.90
CA LEU A 136 24.26 9.40 3.01
C LEU A 136 25.71 9.17 3.40
N GLY A 137 26.58 8.85 2.43
CA GLY A 137 27.99 8.62 2.68
C GLY A 137 28.66 9.86 3.28
N THR A 138 28.37 11.04 2.74
CA THR A 138 28.89 12.32 3.26
C THR A 138 28.36 12.60 4.66
N GLY A 139 27.06 12.40 4.93
CA GLY A 139 26.46 12.62 6.23
C GLY A 139 27.07 11.77 7.33
N VAL A 140 27.21 10.47 7.09
CA VAL A 140 27.85 9.54 8.05
C VAL A 140 29.33 9.85 8.20
N ALA A 141 30.06 10.17 7.13
CA ALA A 141 31.47 10.53 7.21
C ALA A 141 31.71 11.80 8.03
N LEU A 142 30.87 12.83 7.83
CA LEU A 142 30.91 14.06 8.63
C LEU A 142 30.58 13.80 10.09
N LEU A 143 29.54 13.01 10.36
CA LEU A 143 29.16 12.64 11.72
C LEU A 143 30.30 11.88 12.42
N VAL A 144 30.81 10.80 11.83
CA VAL A 144 31.88 10.01 12.45
C VAL A 144 33.17 10.82 12.59
N ARG A 145 33.49 11.71 11.64
CA ARG A 145 34.62 12.64 11.79
C ARG A 145 34.41 13.59 12.96
N GLU A 146 33.20 14.15 13.12
CA GLU A 146 32.87 15.04 14.24
C GLU A 146 32.97 14.31 15.58
N LEU A 147 32.56 13.04 15.64
CA LEU A 147 32.60 12.23 16.86
C LEU A 147 34.00 11.69 17.19
N SER A 148 34.82 11.39 16.17
CA SER A 148 36.09 10.67 16.35
C SER A 148 37.34 11.53 16.14
N GLY A 149 37.24 12.60 15.36
CA GLY A 149 38.37 13.38 14.85
C GLY A 149 39.14 12.72 13.70
N SER A 150 38.77 11.49 13.29
CA SER A 150 39.49 10.72 12.27
C SER A 150 38.88 10.88 10.89
N PHE A 151 39.67 11.40 9.95
CA PHE A 151 39.24 11.56 8.55
C PHE A 151 38.96 10.21 7.87
N GLY A 152 39.89 9.26 7.98
CA GLY A 152 39.81 7.95 7.33
C GLY A 152 38.70 7.07 7.90
N ALA A 153 38.46 7.12 9.22
CA ALA A 153 37.35 6.39 9.82
C ALA A 153 35.99 6.95 9.38
N GLY A 154 35.89 8.27 9.20
CA GLY A 154 34.72 8.88 8.57
C GLY A 154 34.51 8.38 7.14
N LEU A 155 35.57 8.32 6.32
CA LEU A 155 35.47 7.82 4.94
C LEU A 155 34.98 6.36 4.90
N LEU A 156 35.54 5.48 5.75
CA LEU A 156 35.12 4.08 5.83
C LEU A 156 33.67 3.93 6.30
N ALA A 157 33.28 4.61 7.38
CA ALA A 157 31.91 4.54 7.88
C ALA A 157 30.89 5.07 6.85
N GLY A 158 31.24 6.14 6.14
CA GLY A 158 30.42 6.64 5.04
C GLY A 158 30.31 5.67 3.87
N ALA A 159 31.39 4.95 3.54
CA ALA A 159 31.35 3.90 2.50
C ALA A 159 30.48 2.71 2.94
N PHE A 160 30.60 2.28 4.20
CA PHE A 160 29.75 1.23 4.77
C PHE A 160 28.27 1.60 4.72
N ALA A 161 27.94 2.87 5.01
CA ALA A 161 26.56 3.35 4.96
C ALA A 161 26.03 3.49 3.54
N ALA A 162 26.78 4.14 2.65
CA ALA A 162 26.34 4.44 1.30
C ALA A 162 26.12 3.17 0.46
N TYR A 163 26.90 2.11 0.68
CA TYR A 163 26.88 0.91 -0.17
C TYR A 163 26.51 -0.36 0.60
N THR A 164 25.89 -0.26 1.78
CA THR A 164 25.44 -1.45 2.50
C THR A 164 24.53 -2.33 1.61
N PRO A 165 24.63 -3.68 1.66
CA PRO A 165 23.88 -4.60 0.79
C PRO A 165 22.37 -4.35 0.76
N TYR A 166 21.78 -3.95 1.90
CA TYR A 166 20.38 -3.54 2.00
C TYR A 166 19.96 -2.53 0.93
N ARG A 167 20.81 -1.53 0.63
CA ARG A 167 20.50 -0.50 -0.38
C ARG A 167 20.44 -1.10 -1.78
N TYR A 168 21.27 -2.09 -2.09
CA TYR A 168 21.21 -2.80 -3.38
C TYR A 168 19.96 -3.68 -3.52
N GLY A 169 19.39 -4.14 -2.40
CA GLY A 169 18.07 -4.78 -2.41
C GLY A 169 16.91 -3.81 -2.69
N HIS A 170 17.15 -2.51 -2.64
CA HIS A 170 16.14 -1.45 -2.74
C HIS A 170 16.50 -0.38 -3.78
N LEU A 171 17.25 -0.73 -4.84
CA LEU A 171 17.64 0.24 -5.85
C LEU A 171 16.43 0.88 -6.57
N SER A 172 15.32 0.14 -6.67
CA SER A 172 14.07 0.61 -7.25
C SER A 172 13.33 1.64 -6.39
N HIS A 173 13.66 1.73 -5.09
CA HIS A 173 12.90 2.50 -4.10
C HIS A 173 13.63 3.80 -3.69
N LEU A 174 13.59 4.85 -4.51
CA LEU A 174 14.28 6.12 -4.19
C LEU A 174 13.82 6.71 -2.86
N ASN A 175 12.54 6.57 -2.52
CA ASN A 175 12.01 7.02 -1.24
C ASN A 175 12.73 6.36 -0.05
N LEU A 176 13.04 5.06 -0.14
CA LEU A 176 13.79 4.35 0.90
C LEU A 176 15.28 4.65 0.85
N LEU A 177 15.86 4.96 -0.30
CA LEU A 177 17.27 5.33 -0.41
C LEU A 177 17.56 6.73 0.14
N SER A 178 16.56 7.60 0.22
CA SER A 178 16.64 9.02 0.58
C SER A 178 16.70 9.32 2.09
N TYR A 179 17.47 8.54 2.86
CA TYR A 179 17.64 8.72 4.32
C TYR A 179 18.97 9.38 4.73
N GLY A 180 19.74 9.90 3.77
CA GLY A 180 21.03 10.56 4.02
C GLY A 180 20.93 11.86 4.81
N TRP A 181 19.74 12.46 4.92
CA TRP A 181 19.52 13.68 5.68
C TRP A 181 19.48 13.42 7.19
N ILE A 182 19.15 12.20 7.63
CA ILE A 182 19.20 11.80 9.05
C ILE A 182 20.59 12.01 9.68
N PRO A 183 21.69 11.42 9.16
CA PRO A 183 23.01 11.62 9.75
C PRO A 183 23.50 13.07 9.63
N LEU A 184 23.07 13.84 8.62
CA LEU A 184 23.36 15.27 8.52
C LEU A 184 22.64 16.08 9.60
N THR A 185 21.39 15.75 9.92
CA THR A 185 20.65 16.33 11.06
C THR A 185 21.36 16.05 12.37
N ILE A 186 21.75 14.79 12.61
CA ILE A 186 22.48 14.40 13.83
C ILE A 186 23.83 15.12 13.89
N TRP A 187 24.58 15.18 12.79
CA TRP A 187 25.84 15.92 12.71
C TRP A 187 25.67 17.41 13.05
N ALA A 188 24.64 18.06 12.50
CA ALA A 188 24.34 19.45 12.79
C ALA A 188 23.94 19.67 14.26
N LEU A 189 23.16 18.75 14.85
CA LEU A 189 22.81 18.76 16.28
C LEU A 189 24.03 18.61 17.20
N VAL A 190 24.96 17.71 16.87
CA VAL A 190 26.22 17.56 17.60
C VAL A 190 27.01 18.87 17.57
N ARG A 191 27.13 19.51 16.40
CA ARG A 191 27.83 20.80 16.27
C ARG A 191 27.13 21.92 17.01
N PHE A 192 25.80 21.97 16.94
CA PHE A 192 25.00 22.96 17.65
C PHE A 192 25.22 22.87 19.17
N THR A 193 25.22 21.67 19.74
CA THR A 193 25.37 21.49 21.18
C THR A 193 26.78 21.84 21.67
N ARG A 194 27.80 21.58 20.85
CA ARG A 194 29.22 21.93 21.09
C ARG A 194 29.52 23.43 20.93
N HIS A 195 29.03 24.05 19.85
CA HIS A 195 29.41 25.42 19.47
C HIS A 195 28.35 26.49 19.76
N ARG A 196 27.09 26.10 19.96
CA ARG A 196 25.94 26.99 20.24
C ARG A 196 25.67 28.05 19.18
N ARG A 197 25.94 27.72 17.91
CA ARG A 197 25.73 28.65 16.79
C ARG A 197 24.32 28.47 16.21
N PRO A 198 23.53 29.55 16.03
CA PRO A 198 22.20 29.47 15.39
C PRO A 198 22.23 28.81 14.01
N ARG A 199 23.33 28.98 13.27
CA ARG A 199 23.54 28.32 11.97
C ARG A 199 23.47 26.79 12.06
N ASP A 200 24.02 26.18 13.11
CA ASP A 200 24.03 24.72 13.24
C ASP A 200 22.63 24.20 13.60
N ALA A 201 21.86 24.96 14.39
CA ALA A 201 20.43 24.66 14.63
C ALA A 201 19.59 24.80 13.36
N ALA A 202 19.81 25.87 12.58
CA ALA A 202 19.12 26.06 11.30
C ALA A 202 19.44 24.93 10.30
N LEU A 203 20.69 24.47 10.24
CA LEU A 203 21.08 23.31 9.44
C LEU A 203 20.37 22.03 9.91
N ALA A 204 20.32 21.78 11.23
CA ALA A 204 19.62 20.63 11.77
C ALA A 204 18.12 20.65 11.44
N ALA A 205 17.46 21.80 11.61
CA ALA A 205 16.06 22.00 11.24
C ALA A 205 15.84 21.76 9.74
N GLY A 206 16.67 22.38 8.88
CA GLY A 206 16.57 22.24 7.44
C GLY A 206 16.75 20.81 6.94
N PHE A 207 17.80 20.10 7.41
CA PHE A 207 18.01 18.71 7.03
C PHE A 207 16.88 17.80 7.53
N LEU A 208 16.36 18.03 8.74
CA LEU A 208 15.24 17.25 9.26
C LEU A 208 13.96 17.52 8.47
N THR A 209 13.68 18.78 8.09
CA THR A 209 12.55 19.12 7.22
C THR A 209 12.64 18.42 5.87
N VAL A 210 13.82 18.43 5.24
CA VAL A 210 14.02 17.68 3.99
C VAL A 210 13.78 16.19 4.20
N GLN A 211 14.23 15.62 5.31
CA GLN A 211 14.05 14.19 5.61
C GLN A 211 12.60 13.79 5.81
N VAL A 212 11.84 14.52 6.63
CA VAL A 212 10.45 14.15 6.96
C VAL A 212 9.51 14.32 5.77
N LEU A 213 9.84 15.22 4.85
CA LEU A 213 9.09 15.43 3.61
C LEU A 213 9.52 14.49 2.47
N ALA A 214 10.57 13.70 2.65
CA ALA A 214 11.06 12.77 1.62
C ALA A 214 10.28 11.46 1.59
N SER A 215 9.90 10.95 2.76
CA SER A 215 9.19 9.68 2.94
C SER A 215 8.57 9.64 4.33
N ASP A 216 7.31 9.22 4.42
CA ASP A 216 6.57 9.06 5.68
C ASP A 216 7.19 7.98 6.58
N THR A 217 7.62 6.86 5.99
CA THR A 217 8.34 5.80 6.70
C THR A 217 9.64 6.33 7.31
N LEU A 218 10.42 7.09 6.52
CA LEU A 218 11.66 7.67 7.01
C LEU A 218 11.44 8.84 7.97
N ALA A 219 10.32 9.55 7.89
CA ALA A 219 9.96 10.61 8.82
C ALA A 219 9.84 10.06 10.25
N LEU A 220 9.11 8.95 10.42
CA LEU A 220 8.98 8.28 11.71
C LEU A 220 10.35 7.86 12.27
N MET A 221 11.18 7.22 11.44
CA MET A 221 12.52 6.77 11.84
C MET A 221 13.43 7.96 12.19
N ALA A 222 13.42 9.02 11.39
CA ALA A 222 14.21 10.23 11.62
C ALA A 222 13.81 10.92 12.93
N LEU A 223 12.51 11.11 13.17
CA LEU A 223 12.00 11.70 14.41
C LEU A 223 12.33 10.83 15.63
N GLY A 224 12.22 9.51 15.51
CA GLY A 224 12.64 8.57 16.55
C GLY A 224 14.13 8.69 16.87
N MET A 225 15.01 8.67 15.86
CA MET A 225 16.46 8.79 16.06
C MET A 225 16.87 10.16 16.63
N VAL A 226 16.23 11.25 16.19
CA VAL A 226 16.46 12.60 16.72
C VAL A 226 15.93 12.72 18.16
N GLY A 227 14.75 12.16 18.44
CA GLY A 227 14.18 12.09 19.77
C GLY A 227 15.09 11.32 20.74
N LEU A 228 15.74 10.25 20.27
CA LEU A 228 16.75 9.52 21.04
C LEU A 228 18.04 10.33 21.23
N VAL A 229 18.56 11.03 20.22
CA VAL A 229 19.88 11.70 20.33
C VAL A 229 19.85 12.95 21.22
N ILE A 230 18.71 13.66 21.30
CA ILE A 230 18.59 14.90 22.07
C ILE A 230 18.91 14.69 23.57
N PRO A 231 18.33 13.70 24.28
CA PRO A 231 18.71 13.38 25.66
C PRO A 231 20.20 13.08 25.85
N PHE A 232 20.83 12.31 24.96
CA PHE A 232 22.27 12.01 25.03
C PHE A 232 23.10 13.27 24.88
N LEU A 233 22.72 14.16 23.95
CA LEU A 233 23.40 15.43 23.75
C LEU A 233 23.26 16.36 24.96
N LEU A 234 22.08 16.40 25.60
CA LEU A 234 21.85 17.17 26.81
C LEU A 234 22.65 16.62 28.00
N TRP A 235 22.73 15.29 28.10
CA TRP A 235 23.51 14.59 29.12
C TRP A 235 25.03 14.80 28.93
N GLU A 236 25.55 14.60 27.72
CA GLU A 236 26.96 14.80 27.38
C GLU A 236 27.39 16.26 27.62
N ALA A 237 26.52 17.21 27.29
CA ALA A 237 26.77 18.62 27.54
C ALA A 237 26.68 19.01 29.03
N ARG A 238 26.25 18.10 29.94
CA ARG A 238 26.07 18.29 31.39
C ARG A 238 25.29 19.56 31.76
N ARG A 239 24.36 20.00 30.91
CA ARG A 239 23.73 21.33 31.05
C ARG A 239 22.41 21.28 31.79
N ARG A 240 22.16 22.33 32.59
CA ARG A 240 20.79 22.74 32.95
C ARG A 240 20.10 23.27 31.69
N LEU A 241 18.86 22.86 31.46
CA LEU A 241 18.03 23.31 30.34
C LEU A 241 17.81 24.83 30.46
N THR A 242 18.46 25.62 29.59
CA THR A 242 18.18 27.06 29.52
C THR A 242 17.00 27.31 28.59
N PRO A 243 16.15 28.32 28.85
CA PRO A 243 15.01 28.63 27.97
C PRO A 243 15.41 28.79 26.51
N GLY A 244 16.56 29.42 26.23
CA GLY A 244 17.08 29.56 24.88
C GLY A 244 17.47 28.23 24.21
N LEU A 245 18.05 27.27 24.95
CA LEU A 245 18.35 25.94 24.40
C LEU A 245 17.07 25.15 24.10
N ILE A 246 16.09 25.24 25.00
CA ILE A 246 14.77 24.62 24.80
C ILE A 246 14.10 25.21 23.56
N ALA A 247 14.12 26.53 23.40
CA ALA A 247 13.56 27.20 22.23
C ALA A 247 14.20 26.72 20.92
N TRP A 248 15.54 26.56 20.89
CA TRP A 248 16.22 26.03 19.71
C TRP A 248 15.88 24.56 19.44
N ILE A 249 15.80 23.71 20.46
CA ILE A 249 15.38 22.31 20.29
C ILE A 249 13.94 22.25 19.78
N ALA A 250 13.05 23.06 20.36
CA ALA A 250 11.66 23.19 19.93
C ALA A 250 11.57 23.66 18.47
N LEU A 251 12.45 24.55 18.02
CA LEU A 251 12.49 24.99 16.62
C LEU A 251 12.99 23.90 15.68
N VAL A 252 14.04 23.15 16.07
CA VAL A 252 14.60 22.05 15.26
C VAL A 252 13.57 20.93 15.05
N VAL A 253 12.72 20.66 16.04
CA VAL A 253 11.66 19.63 15.92
C VAL A 253 10.37 20.22 15.35
N GLY A 254 9.99 21.42 15.77
CA GLY A 254 8.74 22.06 15.44
C GLY A 254 8.61 22.44 13.97
N ILE A 255 9.67 22.96 13.33
CA ILE A 255 9.62 23.32 11.90
C ILE A 255 9.34 22.09 11.02
N PRO A 256 10.09 20.97 11.12
CA PRO A 256 9.78 19.75 10.38
C PRO A 256 8.37 19.20 10.64
N VAL A 257 7.91 19.18 11.89
CA VAL A 257 6.57 18.67 12.24
C VAL A 257 5.48 19.54 11.60
N LEU A 258 5.62 20.87 11.67
CA LEU A 258 4.68 21.80 11.02
C LEU A 258 4.68 21.65 9.49
N ALA A 259 5.86 21.43 8.89
CA ALA A 259 5.98 21.21 7.46
C ALA A 259 5.32 19.89 7.02
N PHE A 260 5.35 18.86 7.86
CA PHE A 260 4.74 17.55 7.58
C PHE A 260 3.22 17.51 7.85
N ALA A 261 2.69 18.46 8.63
CA ALA A 261 1.29 18.48 9.04
C ALA A 261 0.26 18.42 7.88
N PRO A 262 0.44 19.13 6.75
CA PRO A 262 -0.51 19.04 5.63
C PRO A 262 -0.66 17.62 5.06
N ILE A 263 0.44 16.85 5.00
CA ILE A 263 0.41 15.44 4.55
C ILE A 263 -0.40 14.59 5.54
N VAL A 264 -0.17 14.79 6.84
CA VAL A 264 -0.90 14.07 7.89
C VAL A 264 -2.39 14.36 7.83
N LEU A 265 -2.78 15.63 7.70
CA LEU A 265 -4.19 16.03 7.63
C LEU A 265 -4.89 15.42 6.41
N ALA A 266 -4.26 15.49 5.23
CA ALA A 266 -4.82 14.90 4.03
C ALA A 266 -4.89 13.36 4.12
N ARG A 267 -3.91 12.70 4.76
CA ARG A 267 -3.98 11.26 5.04
C ARG A 267 -5.11 10.85 5.98
N LEU A 268 -5.49 11.72 6.93
CA LEU A 268 -6.67 11.46 7.77
C LEU A 268 -7.95 11.48 6.94
N GLU A 269 -8.04 12.31 5.91
CA GLU A 269 -9.17 12.33 4.98
C GLU A 269 -9.22 11.06 4.13
N VAL A 270 -8.09 10.66 3.54
CA VAL A 270 -7.94 9.39 2.81
C VAL A 270 -8.37 8.20 3.68
N ASN A 271 -7.94 8.16 4.94
CA ASN A 271 -8.32 7.10 5.85
C ASN A 271 -9.83 7.11 6.20
N ARG A 272 -10.47 8.28 6.27
CA ARG A 272 -11.93 8.38 6.46
C ARG A 272 -12.69 7.85 5.25
N GLU A 273 -12.22 8.19 4.05
CA GLU A 273 -12.86 7.85 2.77
C GLU A 273 -12.68 6.37 2.39
N TYR A 274 -11.51 5.80 2.64
CA TYR A 274 -11.17 4.45 2.16
C TYR A 274 -10.79 3.43 3.24
N GLY A 275 -10.64 3.85 4.52
CA GLY A 275 -10.38 2.92 5.63
C GLY A 275 -8.99 2.27 5.62
N PHE A 276 -7.94 3.07 5.41
CA PHE A 276 -6.56 2.60 5.30
C PHE A 276 -6.03 1.99 6.62
N ALA A 277 -6.11 0.67 6.75
CA ALA A 277 -5.43 -0.10 7.79
C ALA A 277 -4.77 -1.35 7.18
N ARG A 278 -3.61 -1.73 7.70
CA ARG A 278 -2.94 -2.99 7.35
C ARG A 278 -3.12 -3.96 8.50
N ASP A 279 -3.68 -5.14 8.21
CA ASP A 279 -3.83 -6.16 9.24
C ASP A 279 -2.46 -6.62 9.76
N LEU A 280 -2.45 -7.18 10.97
CA LEU A 280 -1.24 -7.63 11.63
C LEU A 280 -0.58 -8.82 10.96
N GLU A 281 -1.32 -9.62 10.19
CA GLU A 281 -0.78 -10.80 9.52
C GLU A 281 0.11 -10.40 8.33
N LEU A 282 -0.33 -9.39 7.59
CA LEU A 282 0.46 -8.73 6.58
C LEU A 282 1.72 -8.11 7.20
N VAL A 283 1.59 -7.45 8.35
CA VAL A 283 2.75 -6.90 9.08
C VAL A 283 3.76 -8.00 9.46
N ARG A 284 3.29 -9.16 9.96
CA ARG A 284 4.15 -10.31 10.27
C ARG A 284 4.86 -10.85 9.04
N THR A 285 4.17 -10.89 7.90
CA THR A 285 4.73 -11.36 6.62
C THR A 285 5.93 -10.52 6.19
N PHE A 286 5.88 -9.20 6.39
CA PHE A 286 6.98 -8.28 6.08
C PHE A 286 7.89 -7.96 7.29
N ALA A 287 7.81 -8.74 8.37
CA ALA A 287 8.75 -8.62 9.47
C ALA A 287 10.11 -9.23 9.13
N ALA A 288 11.17 -8.66 9.70
CA ALA A 288 12.51 -9.22 9.58
C ALA A 288 12.58 -10.54 10.36
N LYS A 289 13.36 -11.47 9.83
CA LYS A 289 13.73 -12.70 10.53
C LYS A 289 15.17 -12.55 11.02
N PRO A 290 15.62 -13.32 12.03
CA PRO A 290 17.03 -13.34 12.40
C PRO A 290 17.96 -13.63 11.21
N THR A 291 17.51 -14.47 10.27
CA THR A 291 18.21 -14.77 9.02
C THR A 291 18.33 -13.57 8.09
N SER A 292 17.45 -12.57 8.17
CA SER A 292 17.54 -11.35 7.36
C SER A 292 18.85 -10.59 7.60
N TYR A 293 19.39 -10.62 8.83
CA TYR A 293 20.63 -9.92 9.20
C TYR A 293 21.92 -10.56 8.69
N ILE A 294 21.82 -11.75 8.08
CA ILE A 294 22.92 -12.42 7.38
C ILE A 294 22.58 -12.62 5.89
N ALA A 295 21.43 -12.11 5.43
CA ALA A 295 20.96 -12.30 4.07
C ALA A 295 21.38 -11.16 3.14
N VAL A 296 21.66 -11.53 1.88
CA VAL A 296 22.05 -10.60 0.81
C VAL A 296 21.03 -10.59 -0.33
N SER A 297 21.11 -9.55 -1.16
CA SER A 297 20.38 -9.52 -2.43
C SER A 297 20.93 -10.60 -3.36
N PRO A 298 20.08 -11.27 -4.18
CA PRO A 298 20.55 -12.19 -5.21
C PRO A 298 21.45 -11.52 -6.26
N LEU A 299 21.41 -10.19 -6.34
CA LEU A 299 22.27 -9.39 -7.22
C LEU A 299 23.70 -9.21 -6.69
N ASN A 300 24.01 -9.63 -5.46
CA ASN A 300 25.34 -9.45 -4.87
C ASN A 300 26.39 -10.35 -5.54
N HIS A 301 27.59 -9.83 -5.79
CA HIS A 301 28.63 -10.57 -6.54
C HIS A 301 29.38 -11.59 -5.69
N LEU A 302 29.62 -11.31 -4.41
CA LEU A 302 30.51 -12.10 -3.57
C LEU A 302 29.77 -13.17 -2.75
N TRP A 303 28.66 -12.75 -2.13
CA TRP A 303 28.00 -13.52 -1.08
C TRP A 303 26.78 -14.31 -1.57
N ARG A 304 26.27 -14.07 -2.79
CA ARG A 304 25.02 -14.69 -3.30
C ARG A 304 25.01 -16.22 -3.23
N GLU A 305 26.16 -16.88 -3.42
CA GLU A 305 26.22 -18.35 -3.42
C GLU A 305 26.37 -18.95 -2.01
N THR A 306 26.69 -18.13 -1.01
CA THR A 306 27.11 -18.60 0.34
C THR A 306 26.21 -18.14 1.46
N LEU A 307 25.61 -16.96 1.33
CA LEU A 307 24.68 -16.39 2.30
C LEU A 307 23.23 -16.58 1.82
N PRO A 308 22.25 -16.63 2.75
CA PRO A 308 20.85 -16.73 2.38
C PRO A 308 20.38 -15.49 1.63
N HIS A 309 19.31 -15.64 0.88
CA HIS A 309 18.62 -14.54 0.22
C HIS A 309 17.39 -14.13 1.03
N ALA A 310 17.15 -12.83 1.11
CA ALA A 310 15.92 -12.29 1.66
C ALA A 310 15.42 -11.19 0.74
N TYR A 311 14.16 -11.32 0.29
CA TYR A 311 13.43 -10.29 -0.41
C TYR A 311 12.13 -9.99 0.35
N PRO A 312 11.75 -8.72 0.53
CA PRO A 312 12.42 -7.52 0.03
C PRO A 312 13.60 -7.03 0.92
N ASN A 313 13.82 -7.61 2.11
CA ASN A 313 14.69 -7.01 3.13
C ASN A 313 15.98 -7.80 3.46
N PRO A 314 17.04 -7.74 2.61
CA PRO A 314 18.36 -8.24 2.96
C PRO A 314 19.06 -7.25 3.90
N LEU A 315 19.25 -7.62 5.17
CA LEU A 315 19.77 -6.74 6.23
C LEU A 315 21.24 -7.03 6.59
N PHE A 316 21.98 -7.75 5.74
CA PHE A 316 23.39 -8.01 5.98
C PHE A 316 24.21 -6.69 5.99
N PRO A 317 24.90 -6.36 7.10
CA PRO A 317 25.68 -5.12 7.24
C PRO A 317 27.04 -5.14 6.53
N GLY A 318 27.56 -6.32 6.17
CA GLY A 318 28.94 -6.53 5.72
C GLY A 318 29.88 -6.97 6.83
N ALA A 319 30.74 -7.94 6.51
CA ALA A 319 31.73 -8.49 7.41
C ALA A 319 32.72 -7.43 7.89
N VAL A 320 33.20 -6.55 6.99
CA VAL A 320 34.16 -5.48 7.37
C VAL A 320 33.53 -4.49 8.35
N ALA A 321 32.27 -4.12 8.14
CA ALA A 321 31.54 -3.22 9.03
C ALA A 321 31.27 -3.88 10.40
N VAL A 322 30.88 -5.16 10.43
CA VAL A 322 30.68 -5.93 11.67
C VAL A 322 31.96 -5.99 12.49
N LEU A 323 33.10 -6.34 11.89
CA LEU A 323 34.39 -6.38 12.57
C LEU A 323 34.75 -4.99 13.14
N GLY A 324 34.53 -3.93 12.36
CA GLY A 324 34.70 -2.56 12.85
C GLY A 324 33.81 -2.24 14.05
N ALA A 325 32.54 -2.68 14.03
CA ALA A 325 31.59 -2.42 15.11
C ALA A 325 31.95 -3.17 16.40
N LEU A 326 32.41 -4.42 16.29
CA LEU A 326 32.95 -5.19 17.42
C LEU A 326 34.17 -4.50 18.05
N LEU A 327 35.08 -3.95 17.24
CA LEU A 327 36.17 -3.11 17.74
C LEU A 327 35.64 -1.85 18.44
N GLY A 328 34.52 -1.28 17.98
CA GLY A 328 33.82 -0.18 18.63
C GLY A 328 33.36 -0.52 20.05
N LEU A 329 32.66 -1.64 20.21
CA LEU A 329 32.20 -2.12 21.52
C LEU A 329 33.35 -2.37 22.48
N GLY A 330 34.44 -3.00 22.02
CA GLY A 330 35.58 -3.32 22.87
C GLY A 330 36.46 -2.13 23.22
N LEU A 331 36.88 -1.35 22.20
CA LEU A 331 37.92 -0.33 22.34
C LEU A 331 37.34 1.08 22.54
N ALA A 332 36.26 1.43 21.84
CA ALA A 332 35.71 2.78 21.88
C ALA A 332 34.84 3.03 23.11
N ALA A 333 34.28 1.98 23.74
CA ALA A 333 33.38 2.11 24.89
C ALA A 333 33.97 2.92 26.07
N ARG A 334 35.29 2.79 26.30
CA ARG A 334 35.98 3.49 27.39
C ARG A 334 36.24 4.98 27.12
N HIS A 335 36.42 5.35 25.86
CA HIS A 335 36.83 6.72 25.47
C HIS A 335 35.74 7.52 24.78
N ARG A 336 34.69 6.86 24.29
CA ARG A 336 33.56 7.43 23.54
C ARG A 336 32.23 6.84 24.00
N GLY A 337 32.12 6.51 25.29
CA GLY A 337 31.00 5.80 25.91
C GLY A 337 29.60 6.28 25.49
N PRO A 338 29.28 7.58 25.53
CA PRO A 338 27.95 8.06 25.15
C PRO A 338 27.56 7.74 23.69
N TRP A 339 28.50 7.88 22.77
CA TRP A 339 28.28 7.64 21.34
C TRP A 339 28.25 6.16 20.99
N VAL A 340 29.03 5.34 21.70
CA VAL A 340 28.90 3.88 21.64
C VAL A 340 27.54 3.46 22.17
N ALA A 341 27.08 4.01 23.30
CA ALA A 341 25.77 3.70 23.85
C ALA A 341 24.62 4.11 22.91
N TYR A 342 24.70 5.30 22.31
CA TYR A 342 23.72 5.75 21.31
C TYR A 342 23.68 4.81 20.10
N ALA A 343 24.84 4.50 19.51
CA ALA A 343 24.92 3.60 18.36
C ALA A 343 24.40 2.19 18.68
N THR A 344 24.77 1.64 19.84
CA THR A 344 24.25 0.35 20.32
C THR A 344 22.74 0.39 20.56
N LEU A 345 22.21 1.49 21.10
CA LEU A 345 20.77 1.64 21.31
C LEU A 345 20.01 1.67 19.98
N LEU A 346 20.54 2.35 18.96
CA LEU A 346 19.98 2.31 17.60
C LEU A 346 19.96 0.89 17.03
N ILE A 347 21.04 0.12 17.24
CA ILE A 347 21.11 -1.29 16.83
C ILE A 347 20.02 -2.11 17.52
N VAL A 348 19.94 -2.03 18.85
CA VAL A 348 18.97 -2.82 19.63
C VAL A 348 17.53 -2.45 19.26
N ILE A 349 17.19 -1.16 19.24
CA ILE A 349 15.84 -0.70 18.89
C ILE A 349 15.50 -1.07 17.45
N GLY A 350 16.41 -0.81 16.50
CA GLY A 350 16.21 -1.14 15.09
C GLY A 350 15.96 -2.63 14.87
N VAL A 351 16.77 -3.49 15.51
CA VAL A 351 16.58 -4.95 15.45
C VAL A 351 15.23 -5.34 16.05
N VAL A 352 14.94 -4.93 17.28
CA VAL A 352 13.73 -5.35 17.99
C VAL A 352 12.45 -4.91 17.26
N LEU A 353 12.42 -3.67 16.74
CA LEU A 353 11.26 -3.19 15.97
C LEU A 353 11.16 -3.87 14.60
N SER A 354 12.29 -4.23 13.99
CA SER A 354 12.29 -4.91 12.68
C SER A 354 11.68 -6.30 12.71
N LEU A 355 11.73 -6.99 13.86
CA LEU A 355 11.17 -8.33 14.05
C LEU A 355 9.64 -8.35 14.10
N GLY A 356 8.99 -7.18 14.06
CA GLY A 356 7.53 -7.08 14.00
C GLY A 356 6.82 -7.21 15.35
N PRO A 357 5.50 -7.49 15.36
CA PRO A 357 4.66 -7.39 16.55
C PRO A 357 4.91 -8.52 17.56
N ASP A 358 5.38 -9.67 17.10
CA ASP A 358 5.60 -10.86 17.92
C ASP A 358 6.69 -11.75 17.32
N THR A 359 7.30 -12.59 18.16
CA THR A 359 8.26 -13.62 17.74
C THR A 359 8.00 -14.92 18.48
N THR A 360 8.27 -16.05 17.83
CA THR A 360 8.13 -17.38 18.44
C THR A 360 9.47 -17.84 19.03
N ILE A 361 9.46 -18.26 20.30
CA ILE A 361 10.63 -18.84 20.98
C ILE A 361 10.19 -20.20 21.56
N GLY A 362 10.63 -21.29 20.94
CA GLY A 362 10.11 -22.63 21.24
C GLY A 362 8.65 -22.74 20.84
N GLU A 363 7.78 -23.11 21.78
CA GLU A 363 6.33 -23.18 21.57
C GLU A 363 5.58 -21.90 22.01
N ARG A 364 6.29 -20.89 22.52
CA ARG A 364 5.66 -19.66 23.05
C ARG A 364 5.84 -18.49 22.09
N THR A 365 4.74 -17.80 21.82
CA THR A 365 4.74 -16.51 21.12
C THR A 365 4.95 -15.39 22.13
N VAL A 366 5.96 -14.56 21.89
CA VAL A 366 6.30 -13.40 22.73
C VAL A 366 5.94 -12.12 21.98
N THR A 367 5.11 -11.29 22.60
CA THR A 367 4.77 -9.97 22.07
C THR A 367 5.97 -9.03 22.15
N LEU A 368 6.28 -8.37 21.05
CA LEU A 368 7.38 -7.43 20.90
C LEU A 368 6.91 -5.97 20.95
N PRO A 369 7.81 -5.00 21.21
CA PRO A 369 7.45 -3.58 21.35
C PRO A 369 6.73 -2.96 20.14
N TYR A 370 6.93 -3.48 18.92
CA TYR A 370 6.21 -2.97 17.75
C TYR A 370 4.69 -3.13 17.90
N ARG A 371 4.22 -4.19 18.56
CA ARG A 371 2.79 -4.39 18.80
C ARG A 371 2.17 -3.22 19.56
N TRP A 372 2.86 -2.73 20.57
CA TRP A 372 2.41 -1.56 21.33
C TRP A 372 2.38 -0.29 20.46
N LEU A 373 3.36 -0.11 19.58
CA LEU A 373 3.34 1.00 18.61
C LEU A 373 2.14 0.88 17.67
N TYR A 374 1.88 -0.31 17.14
CA TYR A 374 0.75 -0.59 16.25
C TYR A 374 -0.60 -0.26 16.91
N ASP A 375 -0.80 -0.67 18.17
CA ASP A 375 -2.08 -0.49 18.86
C ASP A 375 -2.32 0.96 19.32
N TRP A 376 -1.25 1.71 19.67
CA TRP A 376 -1.40 2.97 20.40
C TRP A 376 -0.85 4.22 19.71
N VAL A 377 0.05 4.09 18.73
CA VAL A 377 0.66 5.25 18.06
C VAL A 377 -0.05 5.50 16.73
N PRO A 378 -0.72 6.66 16.56
CA PRO A 378 -1.42 6.99 15.32
C PRO A 378 -0.50 6.91 14.10
N GLY A 379 -0.98 6.26 13.03
CA GLY A 379 -0.24 6.08 11.79
C GLY A 379 0.61 4.80 11.73
N MET A 380 0.86 4.12 12.85
CA MET A 380 1.61 2.84 12.83
C MET A 380 0.83 1.72 12.14
N THR A 381 -0.50 1.77 12.14
CA THR A 381 -1.38 0.81 11.43
C THR A 381 -1.28 0.90 9.91
N ALA A 382 -0.70 1.99 9.37
CA ALA A 382 -0.45 2.13 7.93
C ALA A 382 0.87 1.48 7.48
N MET A 383 1.79 1.15 8.41
CA MET A 383 3.10 0.61 8.09
C MET A 383 3.04 -0.92 8.00
N ARG A 384 3.16 -1.47 6.78
CA ARG A 384 3.23 -2.93 6.55
C ARG A 384 4.63 -3.52 6.72
N ASP A 385 5.66 -2.83 6.23
CA ASP A 385 7.01 -3.39 6.08
C ASP A 385 7.92 -2.95 7.23
N VAL A 386 7.78 -3.66 8.35
CA VAL A 386 8.45 -3.35 9.61
C VAL A 386 9.92 -3.74 9.60
N ALA A 387 10.32 -4.67 8.73
CA ALA A 387 11.73 -5.02 8.54
C ALA A 387 12.60 -3.81 8.19
N ARG A 388 12.02 -2.73 7.64
CA ARG A 388 12.70 -1.45 7.36
C ARG A 388 13.29 -0.78 8.61
N PHE A 389 12.83 -1.10 9.83
CA PHE A 389 13.54 -0.66 11.06
C PHE A 389 14.97 -1.20 11.15
N GLY A 390 15.30 -2.25 10.39
CA GLY A 390 16.68 -2.71 10.20
C GLY A 390 17.60 -1.62 9.63
N MET A 391 17.08 -0.62 8.90
CA MET A 391 17.85 0.55 8.47
C MET A 391 18.44 1.34 9.65
N VAL A 392 17.66 1.46 10.75
CA VAL A 392 18.09 2.11 11.98
C VAL A 392 19.25 1.32 12.59
N ALA A 393 19.15 -0.02 12.58
CA ALA A 393 20.19 -0.88 13.10
C ALA A 393 21.48 -0.81 12.27
N LEU A 394 21.35 -0.82 10.93
CA LEU A 394 22.47 -0.66 10.00
C LEU A 394 23.20 0.66 10.22
N LEU A 395 22.46 1.77 10.36
CA LEU A 395 23.07 3.09 10.61
C LEU A 395 23.83 3.12 11.94
N GLY A 396 23.23 2.57 13.01
CA GLY A 396 23.90 2.42 14.31
C GLY A 396 25.19 1.61 14.21
N LEU A 397 25.15 0.48 13.50
CA LEU A 397 26.30 -0.39 13.27
C LEU A 397 27.42 0.31 12.50
N GLN A 398 27.09 1.08 11.45
CA GLN A 398 28.06 1.81 10.64
C GLN A 398 28.74 2.94 11.43
N ILE A 399 27.99 3.66 12.27
CA ILE A 399 28.54 4.67 13.19
C ILE A 399 29.50 3.99 14.18
N LEU A 400 29.08 2.89 14.80
CA LEU A 400 29.87 2.13 15.76
C LEU A 400 31.16 1.57 15.12
N ALA A 401 31.07 1.10 13.88
CA ALA A 401 32.22 0.65 13.09
C ALA A 401 33.24 1.76 12.86
N GLY A 402 32.77 2.94 12.47
CA GLY A 402 33.61 4.14 12.35
C GLY A 402 34.33 4.50 13.65
N LEU A 403 33.61 4.49 14.77
CA LEU A 403 34.18 4.78 16.10
C LEU A 403 35.21 3.73 16.52
N GLY A 404 34.96 2.44 16.24
CA GLY A 404 35.88 1.34 16.48
C GLY A 404 37.19 1.50 15.71
N LEU A 405 37.10 1.70 14.40
CA LEU A 405 38.26 1.89 13.53
C LEU A 405 39.06 3.15 13.90
N ALA A 406 38.38 4.25 14.24
CA ALA A 406 39.05 5.46 14.72
C ALA A 406 39.81 5.22 16.04
N THR A 407 39.21 4.46 16.96
CA THR A 407 39.84 4.14 18.25
C THR A 407 41.03 3.21 18.04
N ALA A 408 40.87 2.13 17.28
CA ALA A 408 41.94 1.21 16.94
C ALA A 408 43.14 1.93 16.30
N TRP A 409 42.89 2.84 15.34
CA TRP A 409 43.92 3.65 14.74
C TRP A 409 44.60 4.59 15.75
N SER A 410 43.84 5.23 16.63
CA SER A 410 44.39 6.11 17.67
C SER A 410 45.26 5.36 18.68
N THR A 411 44.99 4.07 18.91
CA THR A 411 45.77 3.19 19.79
C THR A 411 47.01 2.62 19.09
N LEU A 412 46.94 2.36 17.77
CA LEU A 412 48.05 1.83 16.98
C LEU A 412 49.05 2.91 16.57
N ARG A 413 48.57 4.08 16.13
CA ARG A 413 49.40 5.17 15.58
C ARG A 413 50.59 5.56 16.46
N PRO A 414 50.48 5.70 17.79
CA PRO A 414 51.61 6.05 18.66
C PRO A 414 52.72 4.99 18.71
N ARG A 415 52.42 3.75 18.33
CA ARG A 415 53.39 2.64 18.29
C ARG A 415 54.18 2.57 16.98
N LEU A 416 53.81 3.37 15.98
CA LEU A 416 54.42 3.37 14.66
C LEU A 416 55.41 4.53 14.50
N PRO A 417 56.54 4.34 13.79
CA PRO A 417 57.42 5.45 13.40
C PRO A 417 56.64 6.50 12.61
N ALA A 418 56.83 7.78 12.93
CA ALA A 418 56.08 8.89 12.31
C ALA A 418 56.15 8.88 10.78
N ALA A 419 57.31 8.53 10.21
CA ALA A 419 57.53 8.42 8.77
C ALA A 419 56.69 7.31 8.09
N ARG A 420 56.34 6.24 8.82
CA ARG A 420 55.59 5.09 8.28
C ARG A 420 54.11 5.13 8.62
N ALA A 421 53.71 5.84 9.68
CA ALA A 421 52.33 5.90 10.15
C ALA A 421 51.35 6.39 9.07
N GLY A 422 51.74 7.37 8.24
CA GLY A 422 50.91 7.86 7.13
C GLY A 422 50.69 6.80 6.04
N VAL A 423 51.77 6.13 5.62
CA VAL A 423 51.71 5.08 4.59
C VAL A 423 50.90 3.88 5.06
N ILE A 424 51.13 3.40 6.28
CA ILE A 424 50.37 2.29 6.86
C ILE A 424 48.89 2.65 6.99
N GLY A 425 48.58 3.85 7.48
CA GLY A 425 47.20 4.31 7.62
C GLY A 425 46.48 4.44 6.28
N GLY A 426 47.14 5.01 5.27
CA GLY A 426 46.62 5.09 3.91
C GLY A 426 46.41 3.72 3.27
N THR A 427 47.36 2.79 3.47
CA THR A 427 47.26 1.42 2.96
C THR A 427 46.10 0.66 3.61
N LEU A 428 45.98 0.71 4.94
CA LEU A 428 44.86 0.10 5.66
C LEU A 428 43.52 0.69 5.24
N LEU A 429 43.45 2.02 5.04
CA LEU A 429 42.26 2.67 4.53
C LEU A 429 41.86 2.13 3.16
N LEU A 430 42.81 2.03 2.22
CA LEU A 430 42.57 1.51 0.88
C LEU A 430 42.18 0.03 0.90
N LEU A 431 42.83 -0.80 1.71
CA LEU A 431 42.52 -2.21 1.85
C LEU A 431 41.11 -2.43 2.43
N LEU A 432 40.77 -1.73 3.52
CA LEU A 432 39.45 -1.86 4.15
C LEU A 432 38.35 -1.30 3.25
N ALA A 433 38.59 -0.18 2.56
CA ALA A 433 37.64 0.37 1.60
C ALA A 433 37.47 -0.57 0.40
N GLY A 434 38.56 -1.08 -0.17
CA GLY A 434 38.52 -2.02 -1.29
C GLY A 434 37.80 -3.32 -0.92
N ALA A 435 38.10 -3.90 0.24
CA ALA A 435 37.43 -5.10 0.74
C ALA A 435 35.92 -4.88 0.93
N ALA A 436 35.53 -3.77 1.57
CA ALA A 436 34.12 -3.46 1.77
C ALA A 436 33.38 -3.20 0.45
N LEU A 437 33.96 -2.42 -0.47
CA LEU A 437 33.34 -2.15 -1.77
C LEU A 437 33.22 -3.42 -2.62
N ALA A 438 34.21 -4.32 -2.57
CA ALA A 438 34.13 -5.61 -3.24
C ALA A 438 33.02 -6.49 -2.64
N GLU A 439 32.92 -6.55 -1.32
CA GLU A 439 31.85 -7.27 -0.60
C GLU A 439 30.44 -6.72 -0.93
N TYR A 440 30.34 -5.41 -1.13
CA TYR A 440 29.06 -4.73 -1.39
C TYR A 440 28.65 -4.69 -2.86
N ARG A 441 29.55 -5.00 -3.80
CA ARG A 441 29.27 -4.88 -5.21
C ARG A 441 28.10 -5.80 -5.59
N SER A 442 27.08 -5.21 -6.18
CA SER A 442 25.89 -5.92 -6.68
C SER A 442 25.50 -5.36 -8.04
N ASP A 443 24.82 -6.16 -8.87
CA ASP A 443 24.34 -5.69 -10.17
C ASP A 443 23.36 -4.53 -10.04
N VAL A 444 23.51 -3.55 -10.94
CA VAL A 444 22.63 -2.39 -11.06
C VAL A 444 22.03 -2.45 -12.46
N GLY A 445 20.71 -2.65 -12.52
CA GLY A 445 19.99 -2.67 -13.78
C GLY A 445 20.11 -1.34 -14.54
N THR A 446 19.90 -1.40 -15.84
CA THR A 446 19.91 -0.21 -16.71
C THR A 446 18.95 -0.47 -17.86
N GLU A 447 17.67 -0.22 -17.61
CA GLU A 447 16.58 -0.42 -18.55
C GLU A 447 16.23 0.88 -19.24
N ARG A 448 16.21 0.86 -20.58
CA ARG A 448 15.90 2.05 -21.38
C ARG A 448 14.43 2.39 -21.23
N VAL A 449 14.13 3.66 -20.98
CA VAL A 449 12.77 4.20 -21.01
C VAL A 449 12.42 4.50 -22.47
N PRO A 450 11.43 3.80 -23.08
CA PRO A 450 11.06 4.07 -24.46
C PRO A 450 10.58 5.52 -24.64
N ARG A 451 11.03 6.15 -25.71
CA ARG A 451 10.75 7.56 -26.06
C ARG A 451 10.82 7.80 -27.57
N ASP A 452 10.83 6.72 -28.35
CA ASP A 452 10.74 6.77 -29.80
C ASP A 452 9.39 7.37 -30.24
N PRO A 453 9.31 7.95 -31.45
CA PRO A 453 8.10 8.60 -31.95
C PRO A 453 6.87 7.71 -31.92
N ASP A 454 7.01 6.41 -32.22
CA ASP A 454 5.88 5.49 -32.30
C ASP A 454 5.29 5.20 -30.92
N THR A 455 6.14 5.07 -29.88
CA THR A 455 5.69 4.90 -28.50
C THR A 455 5.00 6.14 -27.94
N VAL A 456 5.50 7.36 -28.24
CA VAL A 456 4.98 8.59 -27.64
C VAL A 456 3.82 9.23 -28.43
N ALA A 457 3.57 8.79 -29.67
CA ALA A 457 2.58 9.39 -30.56
C ALA A 457 1.17 9.45 -29.95
N VAL A 458 0.69 8.38 -29.32
CA VAL A 458 -0.64 8.34 -28.67
C VAL A 458 -0.74 9.34 -27.50
N TYR A 459 0.33 9.49 -26.73
CA TYR A 459 0.36 10.40 -25.58
C TYR A 459 0.47 11.87 -26.02
N ASP A 460 1.22 12.14 -27.09
CA ASP A 460 1.29 13.48 -27.70
C ASP A 460 -0.07 13.86 -28.33
N TRP A 461 -0.77 12.91 -28.95
CA TRP A 461 -2.14 13.12 -29.42
C TRP A 461 -3.08 13.42 -28.25
N LEU A 462 -3.10 12.60 -27.18
CA LEU A 462 -3.93 12.78 -25.98
C LEU A 462 -3.73 14.16 -25.32
N ALA A 463 -2.52 14.73 -25.39
CA ALA A 463 -2.20 16.05 -24.85
C ALA A 463 -2.93 17.20 -25.58
N THR A 464 -3.38 16.96 -26.82
CA THR A 464 -4.14 17.94 -27.63
C THR A 464 -5.65 17.76 -27.53
N GLN A 465 -6.12 16.70 -26.87
CA GLN A 465 -7.53 16.36 -26.80
C GLN A 465 -8.26 17.02 -25.62
N PRO A 466 -9.59 17.19 -25.69
CA PRO A 466 -10.38 17.65 -24.56
C PRO A 466 -10.19 16.79 -23.30
N ARG A 467 -10.36 17.38 -22.12
CA ARG A 467 -10.16 16.66 -20.85
C ARG A 467 -11.12 15.48 -20.74
N GLY A 468 -10.62 14.29 -20.40
CA GLY A 468 -11.41 13.08 -20.20
C GLY A 468 -10.55 11.91 -19.74
N ALA A 469 -11.14 10.98 -19.00
CA ALA A 469 -10.40 9.86 -18.43
C ALA A 469 -9.95 8.86 -19.51
N VAL A 470 -8.77 8.27 -19.32
CA VAL A 470 -8.14 7.32 -20.24
C VAL A 470 -8.08 5.94 -19.59
N PHE A 471 -8.52 4.93 -20.31
CA PHE A 471 -8.31 3.52 -19.99
C PHE A 471 -7.37 2.91 -21.03
N GLU A 472 -6.30 2.26 -20.60
CA GLU A 472 -5.27 1.72 -21.48
C GLU A 472 -5.19 0.20 -21.34
N LEU A 473 -5.19 -0.51 -22.47
CA LEU A 473 -5.00 -1.96 -22.55
C LEU A 473 -3.57 -2.29 -23.01
N PRO A 474 -2.90 -3.27 -22.37
CA PRO A 474 -3.44 -4.11 -21.30
C PRO A 474 -3.47 -3.40 -19.93
N ALA A 475 -4.50 -3.67 -19.12
CA ALA A 475 -4.69 -3.08 -17.79
C ALA A 475 -4.33 -4.07 -16.65
N ASN A 476 -3.29 -4.89 -16.85
CA ASN A 476 -3.02 -6.08 -16.04
C ASN A 476 -2.11 -5.84 -14.82
N GLY A 477 -1.68 -4.61 -14.55
CA GLY A 477 -0.65 -4.36 -13.53
C GLY A 477 -1.06 -4.69 -12.09
N LEU A 478 -2.33 -4.99 -11.83
CA LEU A 478 -2.77 -5.57 -10.56
C LEU A 478 -2.45 -7.06 -10.40
N TRP A 479 -2.37 -7.80 -11.50
CA TRP A 479 -2.41 -9.27 -11.50
C TRP A 479 -1.12 -9.92 -12.02
N ALA A 480 -0.49 -9.29 -13.01
CA ALA A 480 0.67 -9.85 -13.70
C ALA A 480 1.87 -8.88 -13.67
N ASP A 481 1.97 -8.03 -14.70
CA ASP A 481 3.14 -7.16 -14.90
C ASP A 481 2.83 -5.70 -14.53
N VAL A 482 3.38 -5.27 -13.40
CA VAL A 482 3.28 -3.88 -12.92
C VAL A 482 3.96 -2.88 -13.85
N THR A 483 4.92 -3.33 -14.68
CA THR A 483 5.74 -2.48 -15.54
C THR A 483 4.90 -1.74 -16.58
N GLU A 484 3.85 -2.38 -17.09
CA GLU A 484 3.01 -1.74 -18.09
C GLU A 484 2.15 -0.63 -17.47
N THR A 485 1.59 -0.88 -16.28
CA THR A 485 0.87 0.15 -15.52
C THR A 485 1.78 1.30 -15.09
N THR A 486 3.02 1.05 -14.67
CA THR A 486 3.95 2.14 -14.32
C THR A 486 4.38 2.96 -15.54
N ARG A 487 4.49 2.34 -16.73
CA ARG A 487 4.71 3.06 -18.00
C ARG A 487 3.53 3.96 -18.34
N GLN A 488 2.30 3.45 -18.31
CA GLN A 488 1.08 4.24 -18.54
C GLN A 488 1.02 5.45 -17.60
N ILE A 489 1.28 5.24 -16.31
CA ILE A 489 1.37 6.31 -15.30
C ILE A 489 2.44 7.34 -15.66
N TYR A 490 3.64 6.90 -16.02
CA TYR A 490 4.73 7.80 -16.39
C TYR A 490 4.42 8.61 -17.66
N TYR A 491 3.92 7.99 -18.72
CA TYR A 491 3.58 8.70 -19.95
C TYR A 491 2.40 9.66 -19.78
N SER A 492 1.56 9.44 -18.77
CA SER A 492 0.50 10.39 -18.43
C SER A 492 1.01 11.79 -18.05
N THR A 493 2.29 11.93 -17.69
CA THR A 493 2.94 13.23 -17.47
C THR A 493 3.02 14.09 -18.73
N ARG A 494 2.74 13.54 -19.92
CA ARG A 494 2.68 14.29 -21.19
C ARG A 494 1.34 15.00 -21.40
N HIS A 495 0.25 14.40 -20.96
CA HIS A 495 -1.12 14.88 -21.26
C HIS A 495 -1.92 15.29 -20.01
N TRP A 496 -1.57 14.81 -18.82
CA TRP A 496 -2.24 15.12 -17.54
C TRP A 496 -3.76 14.83 -17.52
N GLN A 497 -4.21 13.97 -18.43
CA GLN A 497 -5.57 13.41 -18.38
C GLN A 497 -5.66 12.48 -17.16
N PRO A 498 -6.83 12.37 -16.51
CA PRO A 498 -7.07 11.28 -15.59
C PRO A 498 -6.87 9.93 -16.30
N ILE A 499 -6.23 8.99 -15.65
CA ILE A 499 -6.03 7.63 -16.15
C ILE A 499 -6.55 6.64 -15.11
N VAL A 500 -7.17 5.56 -15.58
CA VAL A 500 -7.68 4.49 -14.70
C VAL A 500 -6.52 3.68 -14.10
N ALA A 501 -5.40 3.58 -14.81
CA ALA A 501 -4.18 2.91 -14.35
C ALA A 501 -3.73 3.41 -12.97
N GLY A 502 -3.51 2.47 -12.05
CA GLY A 502 -3.19 2.74 -10.66
C GLY A 502 -2.14 1.76 -10.13
N TYR A 503 -1.01 2.30 -9.66
CA TYR A 503 0.08 1.54 -9.04
C TYR A 503 0.57 2.31 -7.82
N THR A 504 0.37 1.78 -6.62
CA THR A 504 0.65 2.50 -5.37
C THR A 504 0.95 1.57 -4.20
N SER A 505 1.44 2.12 -3.09
CA SER A 505 1.64 1.38 -1.84
C SER A 505 0.34 0.97 -1.14
N PHE A 506 -0.77 1.66 -1.43
CA PHE A 506 -2.10 1.38 -0.91
C PHE A 506 -3.16 1.75 -1.96
N LEU A 507 -3.69 0.75 -2.66
CA LEU A 507 -4.90 0.94 -3.48
C LEU A 507 -6.15 0.70 -2.63
N PRO A 508 -7.19 1.54 -2.75
CA PRO A 508 -8.49 1.26 -2.14
C PRO A 508 -8.98 -0.12 -2.57
N GLU A 509 -9.57 -0.91 -1.66
CA GLU A 509 -10.14 -2.22 -2.02
C GLU A 509 -11.14 -2.08 -3.17
N ARG A 510 -11.96 -1.02 -3.15
CA ARG A 510 -12.92 -0.72 -4.21
C ARG A 510 -12.28 -0.46 -5.57
N TYR A 511 -11.05 0.05 -5.62
CA TYR A 511 -10.31 0.16 -6.88
C TYR A 511 -9.98 -1.22 -7.44
N VAL A 512 -9.49 -2.13 -6.58
CA VAL A 512 -9.21 -3.52 -6.98
C VAL A 512 -10.47 -4.20 -7.48
N ARG A 513 -11.60 -4.05 -6.77
CA ARG A 513 -12.91 -4.60 -7.17
C ARG A 513 -13.45 -4.00 -8.48
N LEU A 514 -13.22 -2.70 -8.71
CA LEU A 514 -13.57 -2.05 -9.98
C LEU A 514 -12.78 -2.69 -11.14
N MET A 515 -11.46 -2.85 -10.96
CA MET A 515 -10.60 -3.45 -11.97
C MET A 515 -10.90 -4.94 -12.18
N SER A 516 -11.36 -5.66 -11.17
CA SER A 516 -11.86 -7.03 -11.33
C SER A 516 -13.08 -7.11 -12.25
N GLY A 517 -13.93 -6.09 -12.35
CA GLY A 517 -15.02 -6.07 -13.34
C GLY A 517 -14.56 -5.91 -14.78
N LEU A 518 -13.30 -5.51 -15.00
CA LEU A 518 -12.68 -5.37 -16.32
C LEU A 518 -11.73 -6.54 -16.64
N HIS A 519 -11.83 -7.63 -15.87
CA HIS A 519 -10.93 -8.77 -15.88
C HIS A 519 -11.74 -10.05 -15.68
N ASP A 520 -11.27 -11.18 -16.22
CA ASP A 520 -11.96 -12.45 -16.03
C ASP A 520 -11.65 -13.06 -14.64
N ASP A 521 -12.41 -14.09 -14.25
CA ASP A 521 -12.20 -14.80 -12.97
C ASP A 521 -10.81 -15.46 -12.85
N ASN A 522 -10.09 -15.60 -13.96
CA ASN A 522 -8.71 -16.07 -13.97
C ASN A 522 -7.72 -14.89 -13.85
N PRO A 523 -7.00 -14.73 -12.73
CA PRO A 523 -6.01 -13.65 -12.56
C PRO A 523 -4.84 -13.70 -13.56
N GLU A 524 -4.68 -14.78 -14.33
CA GLU A 524 -3.66 -14.91 -15.38
C GLU A 524 -4.12 -14.40 -16.77
N THR A 525 -5.41 -14.16 -16.99
CA THR A 525 -5.95 -13.68 -18.29
C THR A 525 -6.05 -12.16 -18.31
N PRO A 526 -5.57 -11.43 -19.33
CA PRO A 526 -5.61 -9.96 -19.32
C PRO A 526 -6.98 -9.32 -19.15
N SER A 527 -6.95 -8.06 -18.74
CA SER A 527 -8.09 -7.16 -18.91
C SER A 527 -8.53 -7.07 -20.37
N ARG A 528 -9.84 -7.10 -20.57
CA ARG A 528 -10.51 -7.02 -21.86
C ARG A 528 -11.67 -6.05 -21.80
N ILE A 529 -12.06 -5.53 -22.96
CA ILE A 529 -13.30 -4.77 -23.10
C ILE A 529 -14.22 -5.55 -24.05
N ASP A 530 -15.43 -5.81 -23.60
CA ASP A 530 -16.47 -6.51 -24.37
C ASP A 530 -17.86 -5.97 -24.03
N ALA A 531 -18.89 -6.64 -24.55
CA ALA A 531 -20.27 -6.21 -24.42
C ALA A 531 -20.76 -6.24 -22.96
N ASP A 532 -20.18 -7.11 -22.12
CA ASP A 532 -20.62 -7.31 -20.74
C ASP A 532 -20.05 -6.22 -19.83
N ASN A 533 -18.83 -5.73 -20.10
CA ASN A 533 -18.13 -4.82 -19.18
C ASN A 533 -17.92 -3.38 -19.69
N VAL A 534 -18.22 -3.07 -20.96
CA VAL A 534 -18.08 -1.70 -21.50
C VAL A 534 -18.89 -0.66 -20.71
N GLY A 535 -19.98 -1.09 -20.06
CA GLY A 535 -20.79 -0.25 -19.18
C GLY A 535 -20.04 0.31 -17.96
N VAL A 536 -19.04 -0.42 -17.46
CA VAL A 536 -18.17 0.04 -16.37
C VAL A 536 -17.40 1.29 -16.78
N LEU A 537 -16.88 1.32 -18.02
CA LEU A 537 -16.15 2.47 -18.57
C LEU A 537 -17.07 3.69 -18.73
N GLN A 538 -18.31 3.48 -19.17
CA GLN A 538 -19.32 4.53 -19.30
C GLN A 538 -19.71 5.11 -17.93
N ASP A 539 -19.97 4.26 -16.93
CA ASP A 539 -20.41 4.69 -15.59
C ASP A 539 -19.34 5.53 -14.86
N ILE A 540 -18.05 5.17 -14.99
CA ILE A 540 -16.98 5.98 -14.40
C ILE A 540 -16.61 7.18 -15.28
N GLY A 541 -17.13 7.29 -16.50
CA GLY A 541 -16.87 8.41 -17.40
C GLY A 541 -15.51 8.37 -18.08
N VAL A 542 -15.02 7.18 -18.45
CA VAL A 542 -13.90 7.05 -19.38
C VAL A 542 -14.30 7.65 -20.72
N ARG A 543 -13.38 8.41 -21.32
CA ARG A 543 -13.56 9.07 -22.62
C ARG A 543 -12.73 8.42 -23.71
N TYR A 544 -11.51 8.01 -23.37
CA TYR A 544 -10.55 7.44 -24.31
C TYR A 544 -10.18 6.03 -23.88
N VAL A 545 -10.29 5.08 -24.80
CA VAL A 545 -9.73 3.74 -24.66
C VAL A 545 -8.53 3.64 -25.59
N VAL A 546 -7.37 3.26 -25.05
CA VAL A 546 -6.13 3.04 -25.82
C VAL A 546 -5.82 1.55 -25.83
N VAL A 547 -5.61 0.98 -27.01
CA VAL A 547 -5.19 -0.41 -27.20
C VAL A 547 -3.78 -0.41 -27.75
N HIS A 548 -2.79 -0.79 -26.93
CA HIS A 548 -1.38 -0.78 -27.31
C HIS A 548 -1.02 -1.97 -28.21
N HIS A 549 -0.26 -1.74 -29.28
CA HIS A 549 0.13 -2.72 -30.30
C HIS A 549 1.39 -3.49 -29.90
N HIS A 550 1.32 -4.23 -28.79
CA HIS A 550 2.38 -5.15 -28.42
C HIS A 550 1.80 -6.39 -27.78
N ASP A 551 2.43 -7.53 -28.01
CA ASP A 551 2.06 -8.77 -27.34
C ASP A 551 2.70 -8.82 -25.95
N ALA A 552 1.93 -9.24 -24.96
CA ALA A 552 2.40 -9.53 -23.61
C ALA A 552 1.83 -10.89 -23.18
N PRO A 553 2.36 -11.55 -22.13
CA PRO A 553 1.80 -12.80 -21.64
C PRO A 553 0.28 -12.70 -21.43
N GLY A 554 -0.47 -13.50 -22.18
CA GLY A 554 -1.93 -13.53 -22.19
C GLY A 554 -2.62 -12.45 -23.05
N TYR A 555 -1.93 -11.39 -23.48
CA TYR A 555 -2.50 -10.24 -24.20
C TYR A 555 -2.21 -10.30 -25.70
N ASP A 556 -3.29 -10.38 -26.49
CA ASP A 556 -3.31 -10.27 -27.94
C ASP A 556 -3.97 -8.94 -28.32
N TRP A 557 -3.18 -7.99 -28.80
CA TRP A 557 -3.66 -6.66 -29.16
C TRP A 557 -4.57 -6.68 -30.39
N GLN A 558 -4.38 -7.63 -31.32
CA GLN A 558 -5.23 -7.75 -32.52
C GLN A 558 -6.63 -8.23 -32.13
N ALA A 559 -6.70 -9.21 -31.22
CA ALA A 559 -7.96 -9.65 -30.64
C ALA A 559 -8.65 -8.53 -29.86
N ALA A 560 -7.89 -7.72 -29.10
CA ALA A 560 -8.44 -6.58 -28.37
C ALA A 560 -9.01 -5.49 -29.30
N VAL A 561 -8.30 -5.13 -30.38
CA VAL A 561 -8.80 -4.22 -31.43
C VAL A 561 -10.07 -4.81 -32.07
N ALA A 562 -10.04 -6.08 -32.46
CA ALA A 562 -11.19 -6.73 -33.08
C ALA A 562 -12.41 -6.83 -32.15
N ALA A 563 -12.19 -6.94 -30.83
CA ALA A 563 -13.27 -6.89 -29.84
C ALA A 563 -13.83 -5.47 -29.72
N ALA A 564 -12.97 -4.46 -29.60
CA ALA A 564 -13.38 -3.06 -29.51
C ALA A 564 -14.16 -2.59 -30.76
N ASP A 565 -13.72 -2.98 -31.96
CA ASP A 565 -14.38 -2.65 -33.24
C ASP A 565 -15.82 -3.22 -33.35
N ARG A 566 -16.17 -4.24 -32.55
CA ARG A 566 -17.52 -4.83 -32.52
C ARG A 566 -18.47 -4.13 -31.55
N LEU A 567 -17.97 -3.25 -30.69
CA LEU A 567 -18.78 -2.61 -29.65
C LEU A 567 -19.39 -1.30 -30.18
N PRO A 568 -20.73 -1.16 -30.22
CA PRO A 568 -21.36 0.07 -30.66
C PRO A 568 -21.09 1.26 -29.73
N GLU A 569 -20.70 1.01 -28.47
CA GLU A 569 -20.34 2.03 -27.49
C GLU A 569 -18.95 2.65 -27.74
N LEU A 570 -18.14 2.06 -28.61
CA LEU A 570 -16.79 2.52 -28.94
C LEU A 570 -16.71 3.02 -30.38
N GLU A 571 -16.22 4.24 -30.56
CA GLU A 571 -15.94 4.81 -31.87
C GLU A 571 -14.43 4.85 -32.12
N ARG A 572 -13.97 4.19 -33.18
CA ARG A 572 -12.55 4.19 -33.55
C ARG A 572 -12.14 5.57 -34.05
N GLU A 573 -11.26 6.22 -33.30
CA GLU A 573 -10.71 7.53 -33.67
C GLU A 573 -9.55 7.38 -34.67
N GLY A 574 -8.65 6.41 -34.44
CA GLY A 574 -7.51 6.18 -35.32
C GLY A 574 -6.36 5.41 -34.69
N GLU A 575 -5.26 5.32 -35.43
CA GLU A 575 -3.99 4.75 -35.00
C GLU A 575 -2.95 5.86 -34.78
N PHE A 576 -2.22 5.78 -33.67
CA PHE A 576 -1.23 6.77 -33.27
C PHE A 576 0.05 6.08 -32.82
N GLY A 577 0.96 5.84 -33.79
CA GLY A 577 2.15 5.03 -33.55
C GLY A 577 1.76 3.58 -33.24
N ASN A 578 2.21 3.06 -32.11
CA ASN A 578 1.94 1.67 -31.70
C ASN A 578 0.66 1.53 -30.86
N ALA A 579 -0.41 2.27 -31.18
CA ALA A 579 -1.67 2.15 -30.45
C ALA A 579 -2.89 2.52 -31.33
N THR A 580 -4.02 1.86 -31.07
CA THR A 580 -5.34 2.26 -31.58
C THR A 580 -6.10 2.98 -30.49
N VAL A 581 -6.78 4.08 -30.83
CA VAL A 581 -7.61 4.84 -29.89
C VAL A 581 -9.09 4.76 -30.26
N TYR A 582 -9.92 4.60 -29.23
CA TYR A 582 -11.37 4.65 -29.31
C TYR A 582 -11.94 5.74 -28.38
N LEU A 583 -13.01 6.39 -28.82
CA LEU A 583 -13.86 7.24 -28.00
C LEU A 583 -14.99 6.43 -27.40
N VAL A 584 -15.23 6.60 -26.10
CA VAL A 584 -16.37 5.98 -25.43
C VAL A 584 -17.59 6.88 -25.58
N HIS A 585 -18.67 6.34 -26.13
CA HIS A 585 -19.93 7.05 -26.27
C HIS A 585 -20.57 7.24 -24.89
N PRO A 586 -20.93 8.48 -24.50
CA PRO A 586 -21.67 8.71 -23.27
C PRO A 586 -23.05 8.04 -23.38
N ALA A 587 -23.36 7.12 -22.47
CA ALA A 587 -24.68 6.53 -22.38
C ALA A 587 -25.47 7.17 -21.23
N ALA A 588 -26.75 7.45 -21.45
CA ALA A 588 -27.70 7.78 -20.39
C ALA A 588 -28.08 6.48 -19.66
N ARG A 589 -27.15 5.97 -18.87
CA ARG A 589 -27.31 4.72 -18.11
C ARG A 589 -28.20 4.96 -16.91
N ALA A 590 -29.10 4.03 -16.64
CA ALA A 590 -29.95 4.10 -15.47
C ALA A 590 -29.14 3.66 -14.23
N PRO A 591 -29.21 4.41 -13.11
CA PRO A 591 -28.47 4.05 -11.90
C PRO A 591 -28.96 2.72 -11.33
N VAL A 592 -28.07 1.98 -10.69
CA VAL A 592 -28.44 0.81 -9.89
C VAL A 592 -29.41 1.24 -8.79
N SER A 593 -30.56 0.58 -8.73
CA SER A 593 -31.58 0.84 -7.70
C SER A 593 -31.54 -0.23 -6.61
N TYR A 594 -32.01 0.11 -5.41
CA TYR A 594 -31.92 -0.77 -4.26
C TYR A 594 -33.28 -0.99 -3.60
N ARG A 595 -33.56 -2.23 -3.20
CA ARG A 595 -34.77 -2.62 -2.47
C ARG A 595 -34.40 -3.41 -1.23
N LEU A 596 -35.00 -3.06 -0.09
CA LEU A 596 -34.89 -3.85 1.13
C LEU A 596 -36.09 -4.77 1.28
N SER A 597 -35.84 -6.00 1.71
CA SER A 597 -36.85 -6.99 2.10
C SER A 597 -36.35 -7.77 3.30
N ALA A 598 -37.24 -8.19 4.20
CA ALA A 598 -36.84 -9.04 5.31
C ALA A 598 -37.99 -9.93 5.79
N PRO A 599 -37.70 -11.03 6.52
CA PRO A 599 -38.73 -11.89 7.10
C PRO A 599 -39.65 -11.15 8.08
N THR A 600 -40.86 -11.66 8.32
CA THR A 600 -41.79 -11.10 9.32
C THR A 600 -41.62 -11.70 10.71
N THR A 601 -40.70 -12.66 10.89
CA THR A 601 -40.42 -13.32 12.17
C THR A 601 -38.93 -13.36 12.46
N ALA A 602 -38.57 -13.25 13.74
CA ALA A 602 -37.18 -13.31 14.19
C ALA A 602 -37.06 -13.98 15.56
N LEU A 603 -35.83 -14.34 15.94
CA LEU A 603 -35.51 -14.88 17.26
C LEU A 603 -34.90 -13.81 18.17
N PRO A 604 -35.06 -13.91 19.50
CA PRO A 604 -34.48 -12.96 20.45
C PRO A 604 -32.95 -13.04 20.43
N ASP A 605 -32.29 -11.88 20.53
CA ASP A 605 -30.82 -11.74 20.54
C ASP A 605 -30.10 -12.47 19.38
N ALA A 606 -30.76 -12.58 18.24
CA ALA A 606 -30.25 -13.22 17.04
C ALA A 606 -29.90 -12.19 15.95
N THR A 607 -29.28 -12.68 14.87
CA THR A 607 -29.10 -11.92 13.64
C THR A 607 -30.34 -12.11 12.77
N PHE A 608 -31.08 -11.03 12.55
CA PHE A 608 -32.19 -10.94 11.61
C PHE A 608 -31.67 -10.71 10.20
N PRO A 609 -31.89 -11.66 9.26
CA PRO A 609 -31.33 -11.59 7.92
C PRO A 609 -32.24 -10.76 7.02
N ALA A 610 -32.04 -9.44 7.02
CA ALA A 610 -32.62 -8.58 6.00
C ALA A 610 -31.81 -8.71 4.70
N VAL A 611 -32.42 -8.38 3.57
CA VAL A 611 -31.85 -8.52 2.23
C VAL A 611 -31.94 -7.17 1.54
N LEU A 612 -30.80 -6.70 1.04
CA LEU A 612 -30.72 -5.57 0.13
C LEU A 612 -30.52 -6.12 -1.27
N THR A 613 -31.50 -5.96 -2.14
CA THR A 613 -31.42 -6.34 -3.55
C THR A 613 -30.99 -5.12 -4.35
N ALA A 614 -29.85 -5.23 -5.02
CA ALA A 614 -29.37 -4.27 -5.99
C ALA A 614 -29.83 -4.69 -7.39
N ILE A 615 -30.49 -3.78 -8.09
CA ILE A 615 -31.17 -4.03 -9.36
C ILE A 615 -30.47 -3.19 -10.42
N ASN A 616 -29.76 -3.85 -11.32
CA ASN A 616 -29.15 -3.22 -12.49
C ASN A 616 -30.14 -3.31 -13.68
N PRO A 617 -30.72 -2.18 -14.14
CA PRO A 617 -31.63 -2.17 -15.27
C PRO A 617 -30.93 -2.18 -16.64
N ASN A 618 -29.60 -2.07 -16.68
CA ASN A 618 -28.83 -2.00 -17.91
C ASN A 618 -28.52 -3.40 -18.45
N SER A 619 -28.30 -3.52 -19.77
CA SER A 619 -28.01 -4.80 -20.43
C SER A 619 -26.59 -5.31 -20.21
N ASN A 620 -25.73 -4.52 -19.58
CA ASN A 620 -24.35 -4.84 -19.24
C ASN A 620 -24.03 -4.38 -17.81
N GLN A 621 -22.84 -4.72 -17.32
CA GLN A 621 -22.39 -4.43 -15.97
C GLN A 621 -22.48 -2.94 -15.64
N ALA A 622 -22.86 -2.63 -14.40
CA ALA A 622 -22.96 -1.28 -13.88
C ALA A 622 -22.17 -1.08 -12.58
N VAL A 623 -21.67 0.13 -12.38
CA VAL A 623 -20.96 0.53 -11.16
C VAL A 623 -21.95 1.03 -10.11
N THR A 624 -21.79 0.56 -8.87
CA THR A 624 -22.65 0.94 -7.73
C THR A 624 -22.15 2.21 -7.03
N THR A 625 -21.25 2.06 -6.07
CA THR A 625 -20.59 3.10 -5.31
C THR A 625 -19.11 2.78 -5.20
N LEU A 626 -18.29 3.81 -5.43
CA LEU A 626 -16.82 3.70 -5.36
C LEU A 626 -16.27 4.22 -4.03
N ASP A 627 -17.08 4.95 -3.26
CA ASP A 627 -16.76 5.38 -1.91
C ASP A 627 -17.03 4.27 -0.89
N ARG A 628 -16.59 4.45 0.36
CA ARG A 628 -16.94 3.53 1.46
C ARG A 628 -18.45 3.26 1.47
N PRO A 629 -18.87 1.98 1.52
CA PRO A 629 -20.28 1.66 1.43
C PRO A 629 -21.00 2.26 2.65
N PRO A 630 -22.22 2.80 2.44
CA PRO A 630 -23.00 3.35 3.54
C PRO A 630 -23.42 2.24 4.50
N ALA A 631 -23.67 2.60 5.76
CA ALA A 631 -24.34 1.71 6.70
C ALA A 631 -25.86 1.91 6.62
N ALA A 632 -26.62 0.85 6.92
CA ALA A 632 -28.05 0.94 7.19
C ALA A 632 -28.28 1.23 8.68
N LYS A 633 -29.26 2.07 8.99
CA LYS A 633 -29.74 2.27 10.37
C LYS A 633 -30.95 1.38 10.60
N ALA A 634 -30.89 0.53 11.61
CA ALA A 634 -32.01 -0.29 12.08
C ALA A 634 -32.56 0.32 13.38
N VAL A 635 -33.87 0.60 13.39
CA VAL A 635 -34.59 1.10 14.57
C VAL A 635 -35.76 0.16 14.84
N TRP A 636 -35.80 -0.38 16.06
CA TRP A 636 -36.87 -1.23 16.55
C TRP A 636 -37.73 -0.42 17.52
N THR A 637 -39.03 -0.34 17.26
CA THR A 637 -40.00 0.28 18.17
C THR A 637 -41.01 -0.75 18.68
N ASP A 638 -41.43 -0.61 19.93
CA ASP A 638 -42.52 -1.40 20.49
C ASP A 638 -43.90 -0.88 20.03
N PRO A 639 -45.01 -1.55 20.36
CA PRO A 639 -46.36 -1.10 20.00
C PRO A 639 -46.77 0.24 20.64
N GLY A 640 -46.04 0.72 21.65
CA GLY A 640 -46.20 2.04 22.26
C GLY A 640 -45.34 3.13 21.60
N GLU A 641 -44.76 2.83 20.43
CA GLU A 641 -43.86 3.69 19.65
C GLU A 641 -42.56 4.07 20.38
N GLN A 642 -42.18 3.34 21.44
CA GLN A 642 -40.91 3.55 22.12
C GLN A 642 -39.79 2.79 21.40
N VAL A 643 -38.65 3.46 21.17
CA VAL A 643 -37.46 2.84 20.59
C VAL A 643 -36.82 1.90 21.60
N VAL A 644 -36.81 0.60 21.29
CA VAL A 644 -36.27 -0.45 22.16
C VAL A 644 -34.84 -0.88 21.79
N LYS A 645 -34.45 -0.71 20.53
CA LYS A 645 -33.10 -1.03 20.05
C LYS A 645 -32.78 -0.21 18.80
N GLU A 646 -31.57 0.34 18.76
CA GLU A 646 -31.00 0.93 17.55
C GLU A 646 -29.68 0.24 17.22
N ALA A 647 -29.41 0.06 15.93
CA ALA A 647 -28.14 -0.44 15.44
C ALA A 647 -27.76 0.22 14.12
N THR A 648 -26.45 0.38 13.92
CA THR A 648 -25.87 0.75 12.61
C THR A 648 -25.25 -0.51 12.03
N VAL A 649 -25.73 -0.95 10.87
CA VAL A 649 -25.34 -2.20 10.22
C VAL A 649 -24.54 -1.85 8.96
N PRO A 650 -23.28 -2.30 8.83
CA PRO A 650 -22.51 -2.07 7.61
C PRO A 650 -23.15 -2.82 6.43
N LEU A 651 -23.11 -2.21 5.24
CA LEU A 651 -23.53 -2.86 4.00
C LEU A 651 -22.29 -3.25 3.20
N ASP A 652 -22.24 -4.50 2.74
CA ASP A 652 -21.16 -4.99 1.88
C ASP A 652 -21.59 -4.94 0.42
N LEU A 653 -21.52 -3.75 -0.18
CA LEU A 653 -21.95 -3.53 -1.56
C LEU A 653 -20.84 -3.90 -2.55
N PRO A 654 -21.11 -4.81 -3.51
CA PRO A 654 -20.18 -5.08 -4.62
C PRO A 654 -20.02 -3.82 -5.48
N VAL A 655 -18.82 -3.59 -6.01
CA VAL A 655 -18.52 -2.39 -6.82
C VAL A 655 -19.13 -2.48 -8.22
N VAL A 656 -19.11 -3.66 -8.81
CA VAL A 656 -19.67 -3.96 -10.13
C VAL A 656 -20.81 -4.95 -9.94
N ILE A 657 -21.92 -4.71 -10.63
CA ILE A 657 -23.10 -5.57 -10.64
C ILE A 657 -23.46 -5.90 -12.08
N ASP A 658 -23.61 -7.19 -12.37
CA ASP A 658 -24.08 -7.70 -13.66
C ASP A 658 -25.51 -7.22 -13.95
N PRO A 659 -26.05 -7.40 -15.16
CA PRO A 659 -27.45 -7.11 -15.52
C PRO A 659 -28.53 -7.82 -14.68
N ASP A 660 -28.13 -8.60 -13.67
CA ASP A 660 -28.98 -9.39 -12.81
C ASP A 660 -29.15 -8.80 -11.40
N ASP A 661 -30.13 -9.32 -10.66
CA ASP A 661 -30.45 -8.79 -9.33
C ASP A 661 -29.45 -9.42 -8.36
N ARG A 662 -28.66 -8.58 -7.68
CA ARG A 662 -27.70 -9.06 -6.68
C ARG A 662 -28.25 -8.87 -5.29
N GLN A 663 -28.32 -9.94 -4.52
CA GLN A 663 -28.76 -9.89 -3.13
C GLN A 663 -27.58 -9.76 -2.19
N ILE A 664 -27.77 -8.92 -1.19
CA ILE A 664 -26.75 -8.58 -0.20
C ILE A 664 -27.38 -8.78 1.16
N LEU A 665 -26.78 -9.67 1.96
CA LEU A 665 -27.27 -9.93 3.31
C LEU A 665 -26.99 -8.72 4.22
N VAL A 666 -28.03 -8.30 4.94
CA VAL A 666 -27.97 -7.25 5.95
C VAL A 666 -28.27 -7.87 7.31
N ALA A 667 -27.21 -8.08 8.09
CA ALA A 667 -27.26 -8.69 9.41
C ALA A 667 -27.76 -7.69 10.48
N VAL A 668 -29.07 -7.69 10.77
CA VAL A 668 -29.68 -6.76 11.73
C VAL A 668 -29.79 -7.41 13.12
N PRO A 669 -29.31 -6.79 14.20
CA PRO A 669 -29.48 -7.35 15.54
C PRO A 669 -30.92 -7.17 16.05
N THR A 670 -31.53 -8.23 16.58
CA THR A 670 -32.91 -8.20 17.12
C THR A 670 -32.99 -7.82 18.60
N PRO A 671 -34.12 -7.28 19.08
CA PRO A 671 -34.42 -7.16 20.51
C PRO A 671 -34.35 -8.48 21.29
N ALA A 672 -34.02 -8.40 22.58
CA ALA A 672 -33.87 -9.56 23.47
C ALA A 672 -35.19 -10.18 23.94
N GLN A 673 -36.25 -9.37 24.02
CA GLN A 673 -37.55 -9.80 24.53
C GLN A 673 -38.46 -10.25 23.38
N PRO A 674 -39.16 -11.39 23.52
CA PRO A 674 -40.21 -11.76 22.58
C PRO A 674 -41.35 -10.74 22.57
N GLY A 675 -41.94 -10.50 21.41
CA GLY A 675 -43.00 -9.52 21.22
C GLY A 675 -43.15 -9.10 19.76
N ARG A 676 -44.14 -8.24 19.49
CA ARG A 676 -44.31 -7.60 18.18
C ARG A 676 -43.62 -6.26 18.19
N TYR A 677 -42.77 -6.03 17.21
CA TYR A 677 -42.01 -4.80 17.06
C TYR A 677 -42.19 -4.26 15.65
N HIS A 678 -42.10 -2.95 15.50
CA HIS A 678 -41.98 -2.32 14.20
C HIS A 678 -40.50 -2.07 13.90
N LEU A 679 -40.01 -2.64 12.80
CA LEU A 679 -38.65 -2.45 12.32
C LEU A 679 -38.65 -1.42 11.20
N ARG A 680 -37.89 -0.34 11.40
CA ARG A 680 -37.49 0.59 10.36
C ARG A 680 -36.01 0.38 10.03
N LEU A 681 -35.73 -0.17 8.85
CA LEU A 681 -34.38 -0.33 8.32
C LEU A 681 -34.17 0.66 7.17
N THR A 682 -33.25 1.61 7.34
CA THR A 682 -33.02 2.71 6.39
C THR A 682 -31.58 2.70 5.89
N ALA A 683 -31.39 2.42 4.59
CA ALA A 683 -30.14 2.63 3.87
C ALA A 683 -30.23 3.95 3.08
N GLY A 684 -30.23 5.07 3.80
CA GLY A 684 -30.62 6.39 3.27
C GLY A 684 -29.80 6.86 2.07
N ALA A 685 -28.48 6.61 2.08
CA ALA A 685 -27.59 6.96 0.96
C ALA A 685 -27.89 6.17 -0.33
N LEU A 686 -28.56 5.03 -0.22
CA LEU A 686 -28.98 4.19 -1.35
C LEU A 686 -30.46 4.40 -1.72
N GLY A 687 -31.18 5.25 -0.98
CA GLY A 687 -32.62 5.46 -1.18
C GLY A 687 -33.51 4.26 -0.83
N ALA A 688 -33.00 3.26 -0.10
CA ALA A 688 -33.77 2.07 0.27
C ALA A 688 -34.25 2.13 1.73
N THR A 689 -35.54 1.92 1.94
CA THR A 689 -36.16 1.84 3.28
C THR A 689 -37.12 0.66 3.35
N LEU A 690 -37.07 -0.07 4.46
CA LEU A 690 -38.03 -1.10 4.82
C LEU A 690 -38.68 -0.72 6.15
N GLU A 691 -40.00 -0.70 6.17
CA GLU A 691 -40.82 -0.54 7.37
C GLU A 691 -41.79 -1.71 7.44
N GLN A 692 -41.70 -2.52 8.50
CA GLN A 692 -42.57 -3.68 8.65
C GLN A 692 -42.73 -4.08 10.12
N GLU A 693 -43.84 -4.75 10.42
CA GLU A 693 -44.02 -5.46 11.70
C GLU A 693 -43.21 -6.77 11.66
N VAL A 694 -42.43 -7.00 12.71
CA VAL A 694 -41.65 -8.22 12.92
C VAL A 694 -42.02 -8.81 14.27
N GLU A 695 -42.43 -10.07 14.26
CA GLU A 695 -42.72 -10.83 15.47
C GLU A 695 -41.47 -11.55 15.96
N ILE A 696 -40.95 -11.14 17.13
CA ILE A 696 -39.86 -11.83 17.81
C ILE A 696 -40.47 -12.94 18.65
N ARG A 697 -40.18 -14.18 18.26
CA ARG A 697 -40.69 -15.37 18.93
C ARG A 697 -39.56 -16.05 19.70
N PRO A 698 -39.84 -16.61 20.89
CA PRO A 698 -38.85 -17.46 21.54
C PRO A 698 -38.53 -18.66 20.64
N ALA A 699 -37.30 -19.16 20.71
CA ALA A 699 -36.89 -20.36 19.99
C ALA A 699 -37.87 -21.51 20.32
N SER A 700 -38.50 -22.04 19.28
CA SER A 700 -39.47 -23.12 19.44
C SER A 700 -38.73 -24.46 19.50
N ALA A 701 -39.28 -25.42 20.25
CA ALA A 701 -38.81 -26.80 20.15
C ALA A 701 -38.98 -27.29 18.69
N PRO A 702 -38.09 -28.15 18.19
CA PRO A 702 -38.18 -28.69 16.83
C PRO A 702 -39.57 -29.27 16.54
N ARG A 703 -40.15 -28.94 15.39
CA ARG A 703 -41.46 -29.47 14.91
C ARG A 703 -41.28 -30.12 13.53
N GLY A 704 -42.34 -30.73 12.98
CA GLY A 704 -42.35 -31.35 11.64
C GLY A 704 -41.52 -32.65 11.51
N GLU A 705 -41.73 -33.44 10.46
CA GLU A 705 -40.92 -34.63 10.14
C GLU A 705 -39.64 -34.27 9.36
N THR A 706 -39.70 -33.22 8.53
CA THR A 706 -38.58 -32.67 7.73
C THR A 706 -37.96 -31.45 8.40
N PRO A 707 -36.68 -31.11 8.12
CA PRO A 707 -36.00 -29.96 8.74
C PRO A 707 -36.56 -28.60 8.31
N VAL A 708 -37.15 -28.51 7.12
CA VAL A 708 -37.78 -27.29 6.59
C VAL A 708 -39.14 -27.59 5.96
N ARG A 709 -39.96 -26.55 5.92
CA ARG A 709 -41.23 -26.49 5.19
C ARG A 709 -41.20 -25.34 4.20
N LEU A 710 -41.55 -25.62 2.95
CA LEU A 710 -41.76 -24.59 1.93
C LEU A 710 -43.08 -23.88 2.26
N ALA A 711 -42.98 -22.67 2.78
CA ALA A 711 -44.10 -21.89 3.30
C ALA A 711 -44.88 -21.19 2.18
N ALA A 712 -44.18 -20.61 1.21
CA ALA A 712 -44.76 -19.95 0.05
C ALA A 712 -43.74 -19.86 -1.09
N VAL A 713 -44.24 -19.76 -2.32
CA VAL A 713 -43.46 -19.45 -3.52
C VAL A 713 -44.21 -18.35 -4.26
N GLU A 714 -43.59 -17.19 -4.38
CA GLU A 714 -44.23 -15.97 -4.90
C GLU A 714 -43.48 -15.47 -6.14
N TRP A 715 -44.20 -15.09 -7.18
CA TRP A 715 -43.66 -14.44 -8.36
C TRP A 715 -44.71 -13.52 -8.97
N GLU A 716 -44.28 -12.57 -9.81
CA GLU A 716 -45.19 -11.65 -10.49
C GLU A 716 -46.09 -12.42 -11.47
N GLN A 717 -47.41 -12.33 -11.28
CA GLN A 717 -48.40 -12.93 -12.18
C GLN A 717 -48.61 -12.00 -13.38
N ARG A 718 -47.73 -12.11 -14.37
CA ARG A 718 -47.83 -11.41 -15.66
C ARG A 718 -47.52 -12.36 -16.81
N VAL A 719 -47.81 -11.90 -18.02
CA VAL A 719 -47.40 -12.60 -19.24
C VAL A 719 -45.91 -12.32 -19.50
N TYR A 720 -45.10 -13.37 -19.59
CA TYR A 720 -43.66 -13.35 -19.81
C TYR A 720 -43.31 -13.61 -21.29
N ARG A 721 -42.23 -13.01 -21.80
CA ARG A 721 -41.75 -13.20 -23.18
C ARG A 721 -40.40 -13.93 -23.20
N PRO A 722 -39.96 -14.50 -24.34
CA PRO A 722 -38.58 -14.94 -24.50
C PRO A 722 -37.59 -13.82 -24.12
N GLY A 723 -36.54 -14.16 -23.37
CA GLY A 723 -35.60 -13.18 -22.83
C GLY A 723 -36.05 -12.46 -21.55
N ASP A 724 -37.33 -12.55 -21.16
CA ASP A 724 -37.81 -11.96 -19.90
C ASP A 724 -37.15 -12.61 -18.69
N LYS A 725 -36.97 -11.80 -17.66
CA LYS A 725 -36.52 -12.23 -16.34
C LYS A 725 -37.71 -12.50 -15.44
N ILE A 726 -37.69 -13.64 -14.75
CA ILE A 726 -38.62 -14.00 -13.68
C ILE A 726 -37.90 -14.00 -12.34
N THR A 727 -38.45 -13.27 -11.37
CA THR A 727 -37.98 -13.25 -9.98
C THR A 727 -38.96 -14.01 -9.11
N VAL A 728 -38.50 -15.12 -8.51
CA VAL A 728 -39.28 -16.01 -7.64
C VAL A 728 -38.79 -15.87 -6.22
N THR A 729 -39.64 -15.50 -5.26
CA THR A 729 -39.32 -15.49 -3.84
C THR A 729 -39.79 -16.77 -3.18
N VAL A 730 -38.85 -17.53 -2.63
CA VAL A 730 -39.08 -18.80 -1.95
C VAL A 730 -39.02 -18.60 -0.44
N HIS A 731 -40.12 -18.88 0.27
CA HIS A 731 -40.20 -18.75 1.72
C HIS A 731 -40.03 -20.11 2.40
N TRP A 732 -38.98 -20.27 3.20
CA TRP A 732 -38.69 -21.48 3.97
C TRP A 732 -39.00 -21.28 5.45
N ALA A 733 -39.90 -22.07 6.02
CA ALA A 733 -40.07 -22.17 7.47
C ALA A 733 -39.12 -23.25 8.00
N VAL A 734 -38.29 -22.89 8.98
CA VAL A 734 -37.30 -23.79 9.59
C VAL A 734 -37.96 -24.54 10.73
N GLU A 735 -38.09 -25.85 10.61
CA GLU A 735 -38.79 -26.69 11.58
C GLU A 735 -37.80 -27.38 12.54
N ARG A 736 -36.59 -27.72 12.06
CA ARG A 736 -35.48 -28.32 12.83
C ARG A 736 -34.10 -27.82 12.36
N PRO A 737 -33.03 -27.93 13.17
CA PRO A 737 -31.67 -27.62 12.72
C PRO A 737 -31.24 -28.53 11.56
N MET A 738 -30.35 -28.02 10.72
CA MET A 738 -29.72 -28.78 9.62
C MET A 738 -28.22 -28.92 9.89
N ASP A 739 -27.67 -30.11 9.69
CA ASP A 739 -26.25 -30.40 9.94
C ASP A 739 -25.37 -30.17 8.70
N SER A 740 -25.95 -29.69 7.60
CA SER A 740 -25.25 -29.51 6.31
C SER A 740 -25.74 -28.26 5.57
N ASP A 741 -24.91 -27.80 4.64
CA ASP A 741 -25.12 -26.58 3.86
C ASP A 741 -25.70 -26.91 2.47
N PHE A 742 -27.02 -26.95 2.39
CA PHE A 742 -27.78 -27.23 1.18
C PHE A 742 -27.87 -25.99 0.28
N SER A 743 -27.95 -26.23 -1.03
CA SER A 743 -28.25 -25.22 -2.05
C SER A 743 -29.72 -25.28 -2.45
N VAL A 744 -30.30 -24.12 -2.73
CA VAL A 744 -31.66 -24.00 -3.26
C VAL A 744 -31.57 -24.02 -4.78
N THR A 745 -32.41 -24.85 -5.40
CA THR A 745 -32.63 -24.82 -6.84
C THR A 745 -34.03 -24.30 -7.12
N VAL A 746 -34.12 -23.32 -8.01
CA VAL A 746 -35.36 -22.89 -8.66
C VAL A 746 -35.19 -23.16 -10.15
N GLN A 747 -36.14 -23.85 -10.76
CA GLN A 747 -36.07 -24.20 -12.18
C GLN A 747 -37.39 -23.85 -12.88
N VAL A 748 -37.32 -23.37 -14.10
CA VAL A 748 -38.46 -23.37 -15.03
C VAL A 748 -38.37 -24.66 -15.83
N ILE A 749 -39.44 -25.44 -15.84
CA ILE A 749 -39.51 -26.74 -16.53
C ILE A 749 -40.69 -26.81 -17.50
N ASP A 750 -40.53 -27.62 -18.55
CA ASP A 750 -41.60 -27.95 -19.50
C ASP A 750 -42.48 -29.13 -19.00
N GLU A 751 -43.49 -29.53 -19.79
CA GLU A 751 -44.35 -30.68 -19.47
C GLU A 751 -43.59 -32.01 -19.36
N ALA A 752 -42.47 -32.14 -20.09
CA ALA A 752 -41.59 -33.31 -20.04
C ALA A 752 -40.59 -33.25 -18.87
N LYS A 753 -40.72 -32.26 -17.97
CA LYS A 753 -39.80 -31.96 -16.86
C LYS A 753 -38.37 -31.63 -17.30
N ARG A 754 -38.18 -31.17 -18.53
CA ARG A 754 -36.88 -30.64 -18.98
C ARG A 754 -36.69 -29.23 -18.45
N VAL A 755 -35.48 -28.95 -17.97
CA VAL A 755 -35.11 -27.62 -17.49
C VAL A 755 -34.99 -26.65 -18.66
N VAL A 756 -35.77 -25.58 -18.60
CA VAL A 756 -35.80 -24.46 -19.56
C VAL A 756 -34.92 -23.30 -19.07
N ALA A 757 -34.96 -23.03 -17.77
CA ALA A 757 -34.08 -22.07 -17.09
C ALA A 757 -33.87 -22.54 -15.64
N GLN A 758 -32.73 -22.18 -15.02
CA GLN A 758 -32.40 -22.62 -13.67
C GLN A 758 -31.58 -21.58 -12.91
N HIS A 759 -31.79 -21.52 -11.61
CA HIS A 759 -31.00 -20.77 -10.66
C HIS A 759 -30.66 -21.68 -9.47
N ASP A 760 -29.37 -21.95 -9.29
CA ASP A 760 -28.82 -22.71 -8.18
C ASP A 760 -27.90 -21.84 -7.35
N SER A 761 -28.17 -21.75 -6.05
CA SER A 761 -27.27 -21.04 -5.16
C SER A 761 -27.34 -21.58 -3.74
N GLN A 762 -26.23 -21.45 -3.00
CA GLN A 762 -26.35 -21.43 -1.54
C GLN A 762 -27.17 -20.20 -1.12
N PRO A 763 -27.94 -20.28 -0.02
CA PRO A 763 -28.72 -19.14 0.45
C PRO A 763 -27.84 -17.89 0.65
N PHE A 764 -28.21 -16.80 -0.03
CA PHE A 764 -27.46 -15.53 -0.07
C PHE A 764 -25.98 -15.70 -0.46
N ASP A 765 -25.70 -16.54 -1.46
CA ASP A 765 -24.33 -16.84 -1.94
C ASP A 765 -23.39 -17.29 -0.81
N GLY A 766 -23.93 -18.03 0.16
CA GLY A 766 -23.18 -18.56 1.31
C GLY A 766 -23.10 -17.61 2.51
N ALA A 767 -23.74 -16.44 2.47
CA ALA A 767 -23.74 -15.51 3.61
C ALA A 767 -24.60 -16.00 4.79
N LEU A 768 -25.63 -16.82 4.53
CA LEU A 768 -26.43 -17.47 5.57
C LEU A 768 -26.70 -18.95 5.20
N PRO A 769 -25.69 -19.82 5.30
CA PRO A 769 -25.82 -21.22 4.91
C PRO A 769 -26.88 -21.93 5.77
N THR A 770 -27.49 -23.00 5.23
CA THR A 770 -28.63 -23.68 5.87
C THR A 770 -28.32 -24.23 7.25
N SER A 771 -27.07 -24.62 7.54
CA SER A 771 -26.67 -25.05 8.89
C SER A 771 -26.82 -23.97 9.97
N ARG A 772 -26.89 -22.69 9.57
CA ARG A 772 -27.11 -21.56 10.48
C ARG A 772 -28.57 -21.17 10.63
N TRP A 773 -29.48 -21.85 9.94
CA TRP A 773 -30.91 -21.61 10.04
C TRP A 773 -31.41 -22.10 11.40
N GLN A 774 -32.09 -21.22 12.14
CA GLN A 774 -32.57 -21.53 13.48
C GLN A 774 -34.04 -21.99 13.44
N PRO A 775 -34.41 -23.05 14.19
CA PRO A 775 -35.80 -23.50 14.27
C PRO A 775 -36.78 -22.40 14.66
N GLY A 776 -37.90 -22.32 13.95
CA GLY A 776 -38.94 -21.30 14.11
C GLY A 776 -38.74 -20.05 13.25
N ALA A 777 -37.61 -19.88 12.57
CA ALA A 777 -37.38 -18.80 11.62
C ALA A 777 -38.12 -19.04 10.29
N THR A 778 -38.46 -17.96 9.58
CA THR A 778 -38.85 -18.01 8.18
C THR A 778 -37.80 -17.28 7.35
N ILE A 779 -37.24 -17.94 6.33
CA ILE A 779 -36.20 -17.39 5.44
C ILE A 779 -36.82 -17.13 4.07
N ALA A 780 -36.75 -15.90 3.58
CA ALA A 780 -37.21 -15.54 2.23
C ALA A 780 -36.01 -15.43 1.30
N LEU A 781 -36.00 -16.24 0.24
CA LEU A 781 -34.91 -16.33 -0.75
C LEU A 781 -35.45 -15.99 -2.14
N PRO A 782 -35.16 -14.79 -2.67
CA PRO A 782 -35.41 -14.49 -4.07
C PRO A 782 -34.45 -15.30 -4.96
N ALA A 783 -34.94 -15.74 -6.11
CA ALA A 783 -34.21 -16.43 -7.17
C ALA A 783 -34.59 -15.80 -8.51
N SER A 784 -33.61 -15.34 -9.27
CA SER A 784 -33.83 -14.73 -10.59
C SER A 784 -33.44 -15.70 -11.69
N LEU A 785 -34.33 -15.92 -12.65
CA LEU A 785 -34.08 -16.76 -13.82
C LEU A 785 -34.36 -15.96 -15.09
N ARG A 786 -33.49 -16.10 -16.09
CA ARG A 786 -33.73 -15.57 -17.44
C ARG A 786 -34.34 -16.65 -18.32
N LEU A 787 -35.47 -16.34 -18.94
CA LEU A 787 -36.09 -17.21 -19.92
C LEU A 787 -35.27 -17.22 -21.22
N PRO A 788 -34.98 -18.39 -21.82
CA PRO A 788 -34.24 -18.45 -23.08
C PRO A 788 -35.02 -17.80 -24.22
N ASP A 789 -34.30 -17.36 -25.26
CA ASP A 789 -34.88 -16.74 -26.46
C ASP A 789 -35.79 -17.70 -27.25
N THR A 790 -35.63 -19.00 -27.03
CA THR A 790 -36.48 -20.06 -27.58
C THR A 790 -37.20 -20.80 -26.46
N LEU A 791 -38.50 -20.54 -26.29
CA LEU A 791 -39.33 -21.23 -25.29
C LEU A 791 -40.01 -22.47 -25.91
N PRO A 792 -40.04 -23.62 -25.21
CA PRO A 792 -40.70 -24.81 -25.70
C PRO A 792 -42.23 -24.67 -25.71
N ASP A 793 -42.87 -25.45 -26.59
CA ASP A 793 -44.32 -25.54 -26.67
C ASP A 793 -44.90 -26.28 -25.46
N GLY A 794 -45.89 -25.68 -24.80
CA GLY A 794 -46.58 -26.26 -23.64
C GLY A 794 -46.59 -25.34 -22.41
N PRO A 795 -47.34 -25.68 -21.36
CA PRO A 795 -47.33 -24.94 -20.09
C PRO A 795 -45.98 -25.12 -19.37
N LEU A 796 -45.39 -24.00 -18.95
CA LEU A 796 -44.19 -23.99 -18.11
C LEU A 796 -44.56 -23.98 -16.63
N ARG A 797 -43.76 -24.65 -15.79
CA ARG A 797 -43.93 -24.67 -14.34
C ARG A 797 -42.62 -24.33 -13.64
N LEU A 798 -42.73 -23.83 -12.42
CA LEU A 798 -41.61 -23.67 -11.50
C LEU A 798 -41.40 -24.96 -10.69
N LEU A 799 -40.15 -25.35 -10.54
CA LEU A 799 -39.71 -26.39 -9.62
C LEU A 799 -38.86 -25.73 -8.53
N VAL A 800 -39.08 -26.11 -7.27
CA VAL A 800 -38.28 -25.64 -6.12
C VAL A 800 -37.83 -26.83 -5.28
N ALA A 801 -36.53 -26.90 -4.95
CA ALA A 801 -35.98 -27.94 -4.08
C ALA A 801 -34.70 -27.50 -3.34
N LEU A 802 -34.27 -28.34 -2.39
CA LEU A 802 -32.98 -28.25 -1.71
C LEU A 802 -32.13 -29.48 -2.04
N TYR A 803 -30.85 -29.28 -2.33
CA TYR A 803 -29.91 -30.37 -2.61
C TYR A 803 -28.54 -30.11 -1.96
N ASP A 804 -27.79 -31.18 -1.68
CA ASP A 804 -26.43 -31.06 -1.17
C ASP A 804 -25.49 -30.76 -2.36
N PRO A 805 -24.83 -29.60 -2.39
CA PRO A 805 -23.95 -29.24 -3.50
C PRO A 805 -22.70 -30.11 -3.59
N THR A 806 -22.33 -30.83 -2.52
CA THR A 806 -21.20 -31.76 -2.52
C THR A 806 -21.54 -33.11 -3.12
N THR A 807 -22.84 -33.44 -3.21
CA THR A 807 -23.36 -34.69 -3.75
C THR A 807 -24.61 -34.47 -4.60
N PRO A 808 -24.53 -33.69 -5.69
CA PRO A 808 -25.70 -33.26 -6.47
C PRO A 808 -26.46 -34.41 -7.15
N ASP A 809 -25.81 -35.58 -7.32
CA ASP A 809 -26.42 -36.79 -7.89
C ASP A 809 -27.24 -37.60 -6.87
N LEU A 810 -27.19 -37.26 -5.58
CA LEU A 810 -28.00 -37.89 -4.55
C LEU A 810 -29.42 -37.32 -4.49
N PRO A 811 -30.38 -38.05 -3.90
CA PRO A 811 -31.74 -37.56 -3.74
C PRO A 811 -31.79 -36.20 -3.03
N ARG A 812 -32.58 -35.27 -3.58
CA ARG A 812 -32.89 -33.96 -2.99
C ARG A 812 -33.44 -34.12 -1.57
N LEU A 813 -33.19 -33.13 -0.72
CA LEU A 813 -33.64 -33.13 0.67
C LEU A 813 -35.19 -33.18 0.70
N PRO A 814 -35.82 -34.13 1.40
CA PRO A 814 -37.27 -34.12 1.59
C PRO A 814 -37.71 -32.86 2.33
N ILE A 815 -38.66 -32.14 1.73
CA ILE A 815 -39.26 -30.91 2.26
C ILE A 815 -40.76 -31.10 2.44
N THR A 816 -41.33 -30.42 3.44
CA THR A 816 -42.79 -30.33 3.55
C THR A 816 -43.28 -29.23 2.60
N LEU A 817 -44.18 -29.56 1.67
CA LEU A 817 -44.77 -28.62 0.70
C LEU A 817 -45.86 -27.74 1.35
N PRO A 818 -46.28 -26.64 0.69
CA PRO A 818 -47.39 -25.81 1.18
C PRO A 818 -48.71 -26.59 1.38
N THR A 819 -48.91 -27.70 0.65
CA THR A 819 -50.06 -28.60 0.79
C THR A 819 -50.01 -29.48 2.04
N GLY A 820 -48.85 -29.57 2.71
CA GLY A 820 -48.60 -30.44 3.85
C GLY A 820 -47.93 -31.78 3.50
N ASP A 821 -47.84 -32.12 2.22
CA ASP A 821 -47.19 -33.36 1.76
C ASP A 821 -45.65 -33.26 1.86
N VAL A 822 -44.98 -34.38 2.13
CA VAL A 822 -43.51 -34.45 2.10
C VAL A 822 -43.05 -34.95 0.73
N ALA A 823 -42.22 -34.17 0.05
CA ALA A 823 -41.69 -34.48 -1.28
C ALA A 823 -40.25 -33.97 -1.45
N PRO A 824 -39.45 -34.52 -2.38
CA PRO A 824 -38.11 -34.01 -2.67
C PRO A 824 -38.10 -32.67 -3.44
N GLU A 825 -39.25 -32.26 -3.99
CA GLU A 825 -39.41 -31.07 -4.84
C GLU A 825 -40.86 -30.60 -4.86
N GLY A 826 -41.07 -29.29 -5.02
CA GLY A 826 -42.39 -28.68 -5.21
C GLY A 826 -42.56 -28.13 -6.63
N PHE A 827 -43.77 -28.24 -7.18
CA PHE A 827 -44.13 -27.73 -8.51
C PHE A 827 -45.17 -26.62 -8.42
N PHE A 828 -44.95 -25.49 -9.10
CA PHE A 828 -45.81 -24.29 -9.05
C PHE A 828 -46.07 -23.73 -10.46
N GLY A 829 -47.17 -23.02 -10.66
CA GLY A 829 -47.57 -22.47 -11.97
C GLY A 829 -48.96 -22.94 -12.44
N PRO A 830 -49.30 -22.78 -13.72
CA PRO A 830 -48.41 -22.47 -14.86
C PRO A 830 -47.86 -21.04 -14.87
N LEU A 831 -46.77 -20.84 -15.61
CA LEU A 831 -46.29 -19.51 -16.00
C LEU A 831 -47.00 -19.08 -17.30
N ASP A 832 -47.58 -17.88 -17.30
CA ASP A 832 -48.17 -17.31 -18.51
C ASP A 832 -47.06 -16.73 -19.39
N VAL A 833 -46.90 -17.27 -20.60
CA VAL A 833 -45.87 -16.83 -21.57
C VAL A 833 -46.48 -16.44 -22.92
N GLU A 834 -46.13 -15.25 -23.41
CA GLU A 834 -46.42 -14.77 -24.76
C GLU A 834 -45.36 -15.31 -25.70
N ARG A 835 -45.82 -16.07 -26.68
CA ARG A 835 -44.96 -16.76 -27.65
C ARG A 835 -44.76 -15.83 -28.83
N SER A 836 -43.54 -15.72 -29.35
CA SER A 836 -43.35 -15.09 -30.67
C SER A 836 -44.20 -15.87 -31.69
N PRO A 837 -45.00 -15.19 -32.53
CA PRO A 837 -45.62 -15.85 -33.67
C PRO A 837 -44.47 -16.38 -34.54
N THR A 838 -44.40 -17.70 -34.67
CA THR A 838 -43.53 -18.33 -35.67
C THR A 838 -43.99 -17.88 -37.06
N ASP A 839 -43.05 -17.38 -37.87
CA ASP A 839 -43.21 -17.13 -39.30
C ASP A 839 -43.72 -18.38 -40.06
#